data_AF-A0A316W4B6-F1
#
_entry.id   AF-A0A316W4B6-F1
#
_cell.length_a   1.000
_cell.length_b   1.000
_cell.length_c   1.000
_cell.angle_alpha   90.00
_cell.angle_beta   90.00
_cell.angle_gamma   90.00
#
_symmetry.space_group_name_H-M   'P 1'
#
loop_
_entity.id
_entity.type
_entity.pdbx_description
1 polymer ?
#
loop_
_entity_poly.entity_id
_entity_poly.type
_entity_poly.pdbx_seq_one_letter_code
_entity_poly.pdbx_strand_id
1 'polypeptide(L)'
;MDDLLKGLLNLGVGLPSTDQVVELLESDVKSTQSLAQLLALTTSSAEKDDNNHNNPSSAVDLMGAELLTDAVNAILANFKSSIDGAKAAFQREEAQLDKPTKVKAIPRKAQLSKHEAALVRMRNMSALAGHDRTRLVFDGGKSHCSSGRLARMRRIGVAEMTLVPKVYRDAYLVVRLIAEPISYQGVQLLGEDPKGDLISIAISHVSCTPLTSHEASCNFPTGTLLAVKEPFLSLDHTVRAVPSKPGIGVRVDSPTDIIFLSGEDEALRDVQWATPLNSGPAVALDHRITWLRDPPLAAWLANGAPSPAPYSSSQEILHLLERLLVFSRPGAAWRELCGARKAGLVDDRAKDAMEIEGRIRYLCEDFLGAADAFSESRRVRGALSSQSALSGHSPPAVDDASLEKSRSQAARQASLQKDPPSSSEISSLYFAASSGARKLDARTYIGPVEVRDIPGAGRGLILTEDVEPGRIILLCRAVEPQYSSATQCVRVNLEMGLVSTTSQIRAQTALIHALVDRPELQLPVLGLTAGPSLPYSEWVRLPYPLHLPRAPSVEHAESYERPPVDAAYIDGVLRFNAFGPSPPSACTRSSGSLSSTSTSSSQPRRPLEDGRRTMPHPLPALLNHSCYPNVSTTFHGDVLLSRALRRLKAGTEVLHQYVQGEQAHAVRKAQLSKHDFQCACYLCNLDMSDTPENRSERARIVAGELPAVLERSRVVLKMRQEPSKSDDREIEAHQDVAEALEGFAKRIDETYAEHRGDVRPDLFDVFHSRAAHLAIYDQSAAIQCELSALRSVGAIVAVETRPDSQHALSQLPALHLDGALTAMLHISRLFAQLTQPTQSKSWARTAAWAHECIVGGGLCVLQDRFGSLWNDVIRLCDGDEEAIST
;
A
#
# COMPACT_ATOMS: atom_id res chain seq x y z
N MET A 1 -4.77 22.00 -11.95
CA MET A 1 -4.83 20.70 -12.65
C MET A 1 -5.87 20.73 -13.75
N ASP A 2 -7.15 20.98 -13.46
CA ASP A 2 -8.19 21.00 -14.50
C ASP A 2 -7.93 21.99 -15.65
N ASP A 3 -7.45 23.19 -15.34
CA ASP A 3 -7.06 24.18 -16.36
C ASP A 3 -5.84 23.73 -17.19
N LEU A 4 -4.90 22.99 -16.58
CA LEU A 4 -3.74 22.39 -17.27
C LEU A 4 -4.24 21.36 -18.30
N LEU A 5 -5.06 20.40 -17.85
CA LEU A 5 -5.58 19.33 -18.71
C LEU A 5 -6.43 19.90 -19.85
N LYS A 6 -7.29 20.88 -19.55
CA LYS A 6 -8.10 21.57 -20.57
C LYS A 6 -7.22 22.31 -21.58
N GLY A 7 -6.17 22.99 -21.12
CA GLY A 7 -5.21 23.68 -22.00
C GLY A 7 -4.53 22.72 -22.97
N LEU A 8 -4.06 21.56 -22.48
CA LEU A 8 -3.41 20.55 -23.31
C LEU A 8 -4.38 19.92 -24.33
N LEU A 9 -5.59 19.57 -23.91
CA LEU A 9 -6.62 19.02 -24.81
C LEU A 9 -7.00 20.01 -25.92
N ASN A 10 -7.11 21.30 -25.60
CA ASN A 10 -7.39 22.34 -26.59
C ASN A 10 -6.27 22.50 -27.63
N LEU A 11 -5.03 22.11 -27.29
CA LEU A 11 -3.90 22.08 -28.21
C LEU A 11 -3.77 20.76 -28.99
N GLY A 12 -4.68 19.79 -28.79
CA GLY A 12 -4.58 18.46 -29.40
C GLY A 12 -3.46 17.59 -28.82
N VAL A 13 -2.94 17.94 -27.63
CA VAL A 13 -1.90 17.21 -26.92
C VAL A 13 -2.54 16.20 -25.96
N GLY A 14 -1.98 14.99 -25.91
CA GLY A 14 -2.42 13.95 -24.98
C GLY A 14 -2.31 14.37 -23.50
N LEU A 15 -3.09 13.73 -22.63
CA LEU A 15 -3.01 14.00 -21.19
C LEU A 15 -1.68 13.47 -20.62
N PRO A 16 -1.03 14.20 -19.71
CA PRO A 16 0.20 13.74 -19.07
C PRO A 16 -0.11 12.54 -18.17
N SER A 17 0.79 11.56 -18.15
CA SER A 17 0.70 10.47 -17.18
C SER A 17 0.91 10.99 -15.76
N THR A 18 0.48 10.22 -14.75
CA THR A 18 0.72 10.57 -13.34
C THR A 18 2.21 10.76 -13.06
N ASP A 19 3.09 9.90 -13.58
CA ASP A 19 4.54 10.02 -13.42
C ASP A 19 5.07 11.33 -14.00
N GLN A 20 4.57 11.75 -15.18
CA GLN A 20 4.92 13.05 -15.77
C GLN A 20 4.43 14.22 -14.91
N VAL A 21 3.28 14.07 -14.24
CA VAL A 21 2.79 15.06 -13.27
C VAL A 21 3.68 15.09 -12.03
N VAL A 22 4.10 13.94 -11.50
CA VAL A 22 5.02 13.86 -10.36
C VAL A 22 6.37 14.49 -10.72
N GLU A 23 6.92 14.17 -11.88
CA GLU A 23 8.14 14.80 -12.40
C GLU A 23 7.95 16.32 -12.52
N LEU A 24 6.82 16.80 -13.04
CA LEU A 24 6.54 18.24 -13.13
C LEU A 24 6.50 18.92 -11.75
N LEU A 25 6.03 18.22 -10.72
CA LEU A 25 5.95 18.70 -9.34
C LEU A 25 7.30 18.67 -8.62
N GLU A 26 8.15 17.70 -8.93
CA GLU A 26 9.45 17.49 -8.27
C GLU A 26 10.62 18.24 -8.94
N SER A 27 10.47 18.65 -10.20
CA SER A 27 11.61 18.97 -11.05
C SER A 27 11.84 20.45 -11.38
N ASP A 28 13.11 20.77 -11.69
CA ASP A 28 13.61 22.11 -12.01
C ASP A 28 13.15 22.64 -13.38
N VAL A 29 13.64 23.81 -13.78
CA VAL A 29 13.27 24.47 -15.05
C VAL A 29 13.67 23.63 -16.28
N LYS A 30 14.82 22.93 -16.23
CA LYS A 30 15.36 22.18 -17.38
C LYS A 30 14.54 20.93 -17.72
N SER A 31 14.11 20.17 -16.72
CA SER A 31 13.23 19.00 -16.89
C SER A 31 11.84 19.39 -17.39
N THR A 32 11.35 20.57 -17.02
CA THR A 32 10.06 21.09 -17.52
C THR A 32 10.09 21.28 -19.03
N GLN A 33 11.20 21.78 -19.57
CA GLN A 33 11.39 21.93 -21.03
C GLN A 33 11.45 20.57 -21.73
N SER A 34 12.17 19.61 -21.17
CA SER A 34 12.21 18.24 -21.71
C SER A 34 10.84 17.57 -21.69
N LEU A 35 10.06 17.75 -20.62
CA LEU A 35 8.70 17.25 -20.54
C LEU A 35 7.76 17.92 -21.56
N ALA A 36 7.87 19.23 -21.75
CA ALA A 36 7.09 19.95 -22.76
C ALA A 36 7.37 19.44 -24.17
N GLN A 37 8.64 19.20 -24.51
CA GLN A 37 9.03 18.59 -25.78
C GLN A 37 8.43 17.19 -25.92
N LEU A 38 8.51 16.35 -24.88
CA LEU A 38 7.92 15.01 -24.90
C LEU A 38 6.39 15.07 -25.11
N LEU A 39 5.69 15.96 -24.42
CA LEU A 39 4.24 16.12 -24.57
C LEU A 39 3.88 16.65 -25.97
N ALA A 40 4.61 17.64 -26.48
CA ALA A 40 4.40 18.17 -27.83
C ALA A 40 4.64 17.12 -28.93
N LEU A 41 5.51 16.12 -28.69
CA LEU A 41 5.74 14.99 -29.61
C LEU A 41 4.63 13.92 -29.56
N THR A 42 3.78 13.92 -28.52
CA THR A 42 2.69 12.94 -28.35
C THR A 42 1.38 13.33 -29.02
N THR A 43 1.39 14.28 -29.97
CA THR A 43 0.21 14.64 -30.78
C THR A 43 -0.45 13.38 -31.33
N SER A 44 -1.74 13.24 -31.08
CA SER A 44 -2.50 12.00 -31.26
C SER A 44 -2.28 11.36 -32.63
N SER A 45 -1.75 10.13 -32.63
CA SER A 45 -1.81 9.18 -33.76
C SER A 45 -3.18 8.50 -33.86
N ALA A 46 -4.23 9.09 -33.29
CA ALA A 46 -5.59 8.56 -33.30
C ALA A 46 -6.38 9.20 -34.46
N GLU A 47 -6.78 8.34 -35.40
CA GLU A 47 -7.71 8.57 -36.52
C GLU A 47 -7.17 9.39 -37.71
N LYS A 48 -6.21 8.79 -38.44
CA LYS A 48 -6.28 8.84 -39.90
C LYS A 48 -7.29 7.78 -40.38
N ASP A 49 -8.57 8.06 -40.22
CA ASP A 49 -9.59 7.38 -41.02
C ASP A 49 -9.65 8.11 -42.37
N ASP A 50 -9.10 7.48 -43.40
CA ASP A 50 -8.89 8.01 -44.76
C ASP A 50 -10.19 8.33 -45.56
N ASN A 51 -11.34 8.49 -44.90
CA ASN A 51 -12.64 8.54 -45.59
C ASN A 51 -13.54 9.75 -45.30
N ASN A 52 -13.04 10.84 -44.72
CA ASN A 52 -13.87 12.05 -44.56
C ASN A 52 -13.14 13.35 -44.93
N HIS A 53 -12.99 13.60 -46.23
CA HIS A 53 -12.71 14.93 -46.75
C HIS A 53 -13.91 15.85 -46.52
N ASN A 54 -14.02 16.49 -45.35
CA ASN A 54 -14.65 17.81 -45.14
C ASN A 54 -14.75 18.21 -43.66
N ASN A 55 -13.62 18.28 -42.95
CA ASN A 55 -13.53 19.12 -41.74
C ASN A 55 -12.11 19.67 -41.60
N PRO A 56 -11.87 20.99 -41.78
CA PRO A 56 -10.57 21.58 -41.53
C PRO A 56 -10.44 21.93 -40.04
N SER A 57 -9.19 21.98 -39.56
CA SER A 57 -8.72 22.57 -38.29
C SER A 57 -8.61 21.65 -37.05
N SER A 58 -7.59 20.80 -37.03
CA SER A 58 -6.87 20.58 -35.75
C SER A 58 -5.83 21.70 -35.61
N ALA A 59 -5.69 22.31 -34.43
CA ALA A 59 -4.70 23.37 -34.19
C ALA A 59 -3.24 22.88 -34.40
N VAL A 60 -3.04 21.56 -34.36
CA VAL A 60 -1.77 20.87 -34.55
C VAL A 60 -1.27 20.97 -36.00
N ASP A 61 -2.18 20.96 -36.99
CA ASP A 61 -1.81 21.05 -38.41
C ASP A 61 -1.38 22.47 -38.84
N LEU A 62 -1.62 23.48 -37.99
CA LEU A 62 -1.36 24.90 -38.26
C LEU A 62 -0.16 25.46 -37.46
N MET A 63 0.31 24.76 -36.42
CA MET A 63 1.42 25.19 -35.56
C MET A 63 2.69 24.38 -35.84
N GLY A 64 3.82 25.05 -36.07
CA GLY A 64 5.13 24.37 -36.13
C GLY A 64 5.49 23.74 -34.77
N ALA A 65 6.32 22.68 -34.78
CA ALA A 65 6.69 21.92 -33.58
C ALA A 65 7.30 22.79 -32.45
N GLU A 66 8.04 23.85 -32.81
CA GLU A 66 8.58 24.83 -31.85
C GLU A 66 7.47 25.64 -31.18
N LEU A 67 6.49 26.15 -31.95
CA LEU A 67 5.36 26.91 -31.42
C LEU A 67 4.46 26.07 -30.51
N LEU A 68 4.26 24.78 -30.84
CA LEU A 68 3.51 23.86 -30.00
C LEU A 68 4.25 23.61 -28.67
N THR A 69 5.58 23.42 -28.73
CA THR A 69 6.41 23.24 -27.54
C THR A 69 6.37 24.48 -26.64
N ASP A 70 6.43 25.69 -27.22
CA ASP A 70 6.32 26.95 -26.49
C ASP A 70 4.94 27.13 -25.84
N ALA A 71 3.87 26.76 -26.55
CA ALA A 71 2.51 26.79 -26.01
C ALA A 71 2.34 25.82 -24.82
N VAL A 72 2.87 24.59 -24.94
CA VAL A 72 2.87 23.61 -23.85
C VAL A 72 3.70 24.13 -22.66
N ASN A 73 4.89 24.68 -22.90
CA ASN A 73 5.71 25.30 -21.87
C ASN A 73 4.98 26.41 -21.12
N ALA A 74 4.25 27.29 -21.82
CA ALA A 74 3.46 28.35 -21.20
C ALA A 74 2.35 27.79 -20.30
N ILE A 75 1.69 26.72 -20.73
CA ILE A 75 0.67 26.00 -19.95
C ILE A 75 1.27 25.38 -18.69
N LEU A 76 2.43 24.71 -18.80
CA LEU A 76 3.14 24.12 -17.65
C LEU A 76 3.63 25.20 -16.67
N ALA A 77 4.14 26.33 -17.17
CA ALA A 77 4.57 27.46 -16.35
C ALA A 77 3.39 28.08 -15.56
N ASN A 78 2.22 28.24 -16.19
CA ASN A 78 1.00 28.70 -15.53
C ASN A 78 0.55 27.72 -14.43
N PHE A 79 0.70 26.41 -14.66
CA PHE A 79 0.40 25.41 -13.65
C PHE A 79 1.36 25.50 -12.44
N LYS A 80 2.67 25.63 -12.67
CA LYS A 80 3.65 25.84 -11.58
C LYS A 80 3.38 27.11 -10.78
N SER A 81 3.13 28.23 -11.46
CA SER A 81 2.74 29.50 -10.83
C SER A 81 1.48 29.37 -9.97
N SER A 82 0.52 28.55 -10.40
CA SER A 82 -0.69 28.26 -9.60
C SER A 82 -0.38 27.47 -8.33
N ILE A 83 0.59 26.54 -8.37
CA ILE A 83 1.05 25.80 -7.19
C ILE A 83 1.79 26.72 -6.22
N ASP A 84 2.66 27.60 -6.72
CA ASP A 84 3.33 28.61 -5.90
C ASP A 84 2.31 29.55 -5.23
N GLY A 85 1.26 29.92 -5.96
CA GLY A 85 0.13 30.67 -5.42
C GLY A 85 -0.61 29.92 -4.30
N ALA A 86 -0.82 28.62 -4.45
CA ALA A 86 -1.42 27.78 -3.41
C ALA A 86 -0.51 27.66 -2.17
N LYS A 87 0.80 27.48 -2.37
CA LYS A 87 1.80 27.47 -1.29
C LYS A 87 1.83 28.80 -0.53
N ALA A 88 1.82 29.92 -1.23
CA ALA A 88 1.74 31.24 -0.62
C ALA A 88 0.42 31.47 0.13
N ALA A 89 -0.71 30.98 -0.39
CA ALA A 89 -2.00 31.05 0.29
C ALA A 89 -2.02 30.23 1.58
N PHE A 90 -1.46 29.02 1.53
CA PHE A 90 -1.28 28.15 2.69
C PHE A 90 -0.41 28.81 3.78
N GLN A 91 0.76 29.33 3.41
CA GLN A 91 1.64 30.05 4.36
C GLN A 91 0.96 31.27 4.99
N ARG A 92 0.14 32.01 4.22
CA ARG A 92 -0.65 33.13 4.75
C ARG A 92 -1.71 32.66 5.74
N GLU A 93 -2.40 31.55 5.46
CA GLU A 93 -3.39 30.99 6.38
C GLU A 93 -2.73 30.55 7.68
N GLU A 94 -1.61 29.82 7.62
CA GLU A 94 -0.88 29.40 8.82
C GLU A 94 -0.40 30.58 9.67
N ALA A 95 0.17 31.61 9.05
CA ALA A 95 0.60 32.82 9.77
C ALA A 95 -0.58 33.57 10.43
N GLN A 96 -1.80 33.42 9.92
CA GLN A 96 -3.00 34.06 10.45
C GLN A 96 -3.73 33.23 11.52
N LEU A 97 -3.35 31.97 11.76
CA LEU A 97 -3.97 31.15 12.82
C LEU A 97 -3.81 31.79 14.20
N ASP A 98 -2.69 32.45 14.47
CA ASP A 98 -2.42 33.12 15.74
C ASP A 98 -3.15 34.47 15.86
N LYS A 99 -3.55 35.07 14.74
CA LYS A 99 -4.21 36.38 14.66
C LYS A 99 -5.36 36.36 13.65
N PRO A 100 -6.46 35.65 13.96
CA PRO A 100 -7.57 35.50 13.03
C PRO A 100 -8.26 36.84 12.78
N THR A 101 -8.74 37.02 11.55
CA THR A 101 -9.36 38.26 11.08
C THR A 101 -10.87 38.16 11.04
N LYS A 102 -11.56 39.30 11.20
CA LYS A 102 -13.02 39.34 11.09
C LYS A 102 -13.46 39.23 9.64
N VAL A 103 -14.40 38.33 9.36
CA VAL A 103 -15.03 38.12 8.05
C VAL A 103 -16.50 38.51 8.10
N LYS A 104 -17.01 39.06 6.99
CA LYS A 104 -18.44 39.33 6.79
C LYS A 104 -19.13 38.10 6.20
N ALA A 105 -20.36 37.84 6.64
CA ALA A 105 -21.19 36.79 6.06
C ALA A 105 -21.35 36.97 4.54
N ILE A 106 -21.20 35.88 3.79
CA ILE A 106 -21.40 35.89 2.34
C ILE A 106 -22.91 35.79 2.08
N PRO A 107 -23.51 36.68 1.29
CA PRO A 107 -24.95 36.63 1.01
C PRO A 107 -25.40 35.29 0.43
N ARG A 108 -26.59 34.82 0.83
CA ARG A 108 -27.21 33.55 0.39
C ARG A 108 -27.16 33.35 -1.13
N LYS A 109 -27.60 34.34 -1.91
CA LYS A 109 -27.62 34.27 -3.38
C LYS A 109 -26.22 34.08 -3.98
N ALA A 110 -25.19 34.69 -3.36
CA ALA A 110 -23.82 34.56 -3.81
C ALA A 110 -23.25 33.16 -3.53
N GLN A 111 -23.58 32.56 -2.37
CA GLN A 111 -23.18 31.17 -2.06
C GLN A 111 -23.81 30.17 -3.04
N LEU A 112 -25.11 30.28 -3.30
CA LEU A 112 -25.81 29.43 -4.26
C LEU A 112 -25.20 29.52 -5.66
N SER A 113 -24.99 30.75 -6.16
CA SER A 113 -24.40 30.96 -7.48
C SER A 113 -22.96 30.42 -7.59
N LYS A 114 -22.16 30.55 -6.53
CA LYS A 114 -20.81 29.97 -6.48
C LYS A 114 -20.85 28.44 -6.54
N HIS A 115 -21.73 27.81 -5.78
CA HIS A 115 -21.89 26.35 -5.76
C HIS A 115 -22.37 25.81 -7.11
N GLU A 116 -23.37 26.46 -7.71
CA GLU A 116 -23.89 26.11 -9.04
C GLU A 116 -22.81 26.24 -10.13
N ALA A 117 -22.03 27.33 -10.12
CA ALA A 117 -20.92 27.50 -11.05
C ALA A 117 -19.84 26.42 -10.89
N ALA A 118 -19.56 25.99 -9.66
CA ALA A 118 -18.61 24.91 -9.38
C ALA A 118 -19.15 23.55 -9.87
N LEU A 119 -20.43 23.25 -9.66
CA LEU A 119 -21.10 22.05 -10.21
C LEU A 119 -21.00 21.99 -11.74
N VAL A 120 -21.32 23.10 -12.43
CA VAL A 120 -21.24 23.18 -13.89
C VAL A 120 -19.80 22.95 -14.37
N ARG A 121 -18.82 23.57 -13.72
CA ARG A 121 -17.40 23.36 -14.04
C ARG A 121 -17.00 21.89 -13.90
N MET A 122 -17.40 21.24 -12.81
CA MET A 122 -17.08 19.85 -12.55
C MET A 122 -17.71 18.89 -13.56
N ARG A 123 -18.97 19.13 -13.95
CA ARG A 123 -19.66 18.36 -15.00
C ARG A 123 -18.96 18.50 -16.36
N ASN A 124 -18.62 19.73 -16.74
CA ASN A 124 -17.92 20.00 -17.99
C ASN A 124 -16.55 19.31 -18.05
N MET A 125 -15.80 19.32 -16.94
CA MET A 125 -14.51 18.65 -16.87
C MET A 125 -14.63 17.11 -16.91
N SER A 126 -15.64 16.55 -16.24
CA SER A 126 -15.92 15.11 -16.32
C SER A 126 -16.31 14.67 -17.72
N ALA A 127 -17.04 15.50 -18.46
CA ALA A 127 -17.39 15.24 -19.85
C ALA A 127 -16.18 15.36 -20.80
N LEU A 128 -15.27 16.30 -20.53
CA LEU A 128 -14.11 16.59 -21.38
C LEU A 128 -12.97 15.57 -21.24
N ALA A 129 -12.58 15.24 -20.00
CA ALA A 129 -11.38 14.44 -19.71
C ALA A 129 -11.71 13.00 -19.23
N GLY A 130 -13.00 12.64 -19.16
CA GLY A 130 -13.45 11.35 -18.67
C GLY A 130 -13.04 11.06 -17.22
N HIS A 131 -13.10 9.78 -16.85
CA HIS A 131 -12.73 9.32 -15.51
C HIS A 131 -11.20 9.12 -15.33
N ASP A 132 -10.47 8.99 -16.44
CA ASP A 132 -9.05 8.60 -16.51
C ASP A 132 -8.11 9.82 -16.56
N ARG A 133 -8.24 10.68 -15.54
CA ARG A 133 -7.41 11.90 -15.41
C ARG A 133 -6.73 11.96 -14.05
N THR A 134 -5.50 12.45 -14.03
CA THR A 134 -4.74 12.70 -12.81
C THR A 134 -5.35 13.86 -12.03
N ARG A 135 -5.72 13.58 -10.78
CA ARG A 135 -6.24 14.58 -9.83
C ARG A 135 -5.12 15.15 -8.98
N LEU A 136 -5.28 16.38 -8.51
CA LEU A 136 -4.35 17.03 -7.59
C LEU A 136 -5.10 17.55 -6.38
N VAL A 137 -4.64 17.15 -5.20
CA VAL A 137 -5.02 17.75 -3.91
C VAL A 137 -3.79 18.19 -3.14
N PHE A 138 -3.98 18.96 -2.08
CA PHE A 138 -2.89 19.46 -1.26
C PHE A 138 -3.05 19.02 0.19
N ASP A 139 -1.95 18.98 0.94
CA ASP A 139 -1.92 18.90 2.39
C ASP A 139 -0.79 19.77 2.98
N GLY A 140 -0.45 19.57 4.25
CA GLY A 140 0.57 20.34 4.98
C GLY A 140 -0.02 21.15 6.13
N GLY A 141 0.82 21.54 7.09
CA GLY A 141 0.42 22.32 8.26
C GLY A 141 -0.46 21.57 9.25
N LYS A 142 -0.96 22.29 10.26
CA LYS A 142 -1.80 21.71 11.32
C LYS A 142 -3.13 21.19 10.76
N SER A 143 -3.37 19.89 10.93
CA SER A 143 -4.66 19.24 10.67
C SER A 143 -5.55 19.30 11.92
N HIS A 144 -6.87 19.40 11.73
CA HIS A 144 -7.83 19.34 12.83
C HIS A 144 -8.59 18.01 12.85
N CYS A 145 -8.75 17.46 14.06
CA CYS A 145 -9.63 16.32 14.35
C CYS A 145 -10.22 16.53 15.75
N SER A 146 -11.52 16.37 15.88
CA SER A 146 -12.23 16.59 17.14
C SER A 146 -12.39 15.30 17.93
N SER A 147 -11.80 15.25 19.13
CA SER A 147 -11.98 14.17 20.10
C SER A 147 -13.18 14.37 21.02
N GLY A 148 -13.84 15.52 20.98
CA GLY A 148 -14.95 15.83 21.88
C GLY A 148 -16.26 15.13 21.50
N ARG A 149 -17.07 14.82 22.52
CA ARG A 149 -18.43 14.30 22.35
C ARG A 149 -19.40 15.43 21.99
N LEU A 150 -20.26 15.20 21.00
CA LEU A 150 -21.24 16.20 20.53
C LEU A 150 -22.13 16.72 21.67
N ALA A 151 -22.59 15.83 22.56
CA ALA A 151 -23.46 16.18 23.69
C ALA A 151 -22.83 17.14 24.71
N ARG A 152 -21.50 17.31 24.71
CA ARG A 152 -20.77 18.21 25.61
C ARG A 152 -20.38 19.54 24.94
N MET A 153 -20.67 19.70 23.66
CA MET A 153 -20.31 20.89 22.89
C MET A 153 -21.46 21.89 22.85
N ARG A 154 -21.14 23.17 22.59
CA ARG A 154 -22.13 24.22 22.41
C ARG A 154 -22.53 24.37 20.94
N ARG A 155 -23.84 24.39 20.65
CA ARG A 155 -24.33 24.72 19.30
C ARG A 155 -23.99 26.16 18.92
N ILE A 156 -23.44 26.36 17.73
CA ILE A 156 -23.20 27.67 17.12
C ILE A 156 -23.88 27.78 15.75
N GLY A 157 -24.31 28.99 15.38
CA GLY A 157 -24.79 29.31 14.03
C GLY A 157 -23.67 29.85 13.11
N VAL A 158 -23.95 29.94 11.81
CA VAL A 158 -22.99 30.47 10.82
C VAL A 158 -22.64 31.92 11.12
N ALA A 159 -23.62 32.74 11.52
CA ALA A 159 -23.40 34.14 11.88
C ALA A 159 -22.49 34.35 13.11
N GLU A 160 -22.31 33.34 13.97
CA GLU A 160 -21.38 33.41 15.11
C GLU A 160 -19.91 33.17 14.69
N MET A 161 -19.68 32.52 13.54
CA MET A 161 -18.35 32.20 13.04
C MET A 161 -17.72 33.40 12.30
N THR A 162 -17.39 34.44 13.07
CA THR A 162 -16.94 35.74 12.53
C THR A 162 -15.43 35.88 12.33
N LEU A 163 -14.63 34.93 12.80
CA LEU A 163 -13.16 34.95 12.74
C LEU A 163 -12.61 33.86 11.80
N VAL A 164 -11.64 34.21 10.95
CA VAL A 164 -10.99 33.31 9.97
C VAL A 164 -9.48 33.62 9.85
N PRO A 165 -8.60 32.60 9.72
CA PRO A 165 -8.87 31.18 9.91
C PRO A 165 -9.03 30.84 11.41
N LYS A 166 -10.01 30.01 11.79
CA LYS A 166 -10.25 29.66 13.20
C LYS A 166 -10.96 28.32 13.37
N VAL A 167 -10.44 27.49 14.29
CA VAL A 167 -11.15 26.31 14.82
C VAL A 167 -12.04 26.76 15.97
N TYR A 168 -13.35 26.51 15.87
CA TYR A 168 -14.31 26.83 16.93
C TYR A 168 -14.39 25.66 17.91
N ARG A 169 -13.42 25.60 18.83
CA ARG A 169 -13.32 24.53 19.84
C ARG A 169 -14.52 24.45 20.77
N ASP A 170 -14.80 23.24 21.25
CA ASP A 170 -15.93 22.91 22.14
C ASP A 170 -17.30 23.35 21.61
N ALA A 171 -17.42 23.52 20.30
CA ALA A 171 -18.63 23.94 19.62
C ALA A 171 -18.96 23.01 18.46
N TYR A 172 -20.24 22.99 18.05
CA TYR A 172 -20.68 22.27 16.87
C TYR A 172 -21.65 23.09 16.04
N LEU A 173 -21.59 22.91 14.72
CA LEU A 173 -22.48 23.56 13.76
C LEU A 173 -23.50 22.54 13.25
N VAL A 174 -24.78 22.86 13.34
CA VAL A 174 -25.86 22.07 12.72
C VAL A 174 -26.20 22.67 11.37
N VAL A 175 -26.21 21.84 10.34
CA VAL A 175 -26.64 22.23 9.00
C VAL A 175 -27.59 21.22 8.38
N ARG A 176 -28.41 21.71 7.46
CA ARG A 176 -29.21 20.92 6.53
C ARG A 176 -28.66 21.10 5.12
N LEU A 177 -28.47 20.01 4.39
CA LEU A 177 -27.99 20.06 3.01
C LEU A 177 -29.08 20.60 2.08
N ILE A 178 -28.73 21.58 1.24
CA ILE A 178 -29.71 22.26 0.37
C ILE A 178 -29.41 22.15 -1.14
N ALA A 179 -28.29 21.55 -1.52
CA ALA A 179 -27.87 21.41 -2.92
C ALA A 179 -27.14 20.09 -3.16
N GLU A 180 -26.99 19.72 -4.43
CA GLU A 180 -26.24 18.54 -4.87
C GLU A 180 -24.77 18.62 -4.44
N PRO A 181 -24.19 17.52 -3.91
CA PRO A 181 -22.78 17.48 -3.52
C PRO A 181 -21.84 17.51 -4.73
N ILE A 182 -20.69 18.17 -4.58
CA ILE A 182 -19.64 18.21 -5.59
C ILE A 182 -18.57 17.18 -5.20
N SER A 183 -18.36 16.16 -6.03
CA SER A 183 -17.38 15.09 -5.80
C SER A 183 -16.08 15.33 -6.59
N TYR A 184 -14.94 15.22 -5.90
CA TYR A 184 -13.60 15.11 -6.49
C TYR A 184 -12.82 14.00 -5.77
N GLN A 185 -11.75 14.32 -5.04
CA GLN A 185 -11.06 13.38 -4.15
C GLN A 185 -11.69 13.39 -2.75
N GLY A 186 -12.21 14.54 -2.33
CA GLY A 186 -13.18 14.68 -1.25
C GLY A 186 -14.55 15.11 -1.80
N VAL A 187 -15.38 15.68 -0.92
CA VAL A 187 -16.71 16.20 -1.31
C VAL A 187 -16.88 17.62 -0.78
N GLN A 188 -17.46 18.50 -1.61
CA GLN A 188 -17.94 19.81 -1.19
C GLN A 188 -19.47 19.81 -1.09
N LEU A 189 -19.97 20.25 0.06
CA LEU A 189 -21.38 20.34 0.43
C LEU A 189 -21.77 21.81 0.61
N LEU A 190 -23.05 22.10 0.43
CA LEU A 190 -23.65 23.39 0.79
C LEU A 190 -24.68 23.18 1.92
N GLY A 191 -24.31 23.64 3.11
CA GLY A 191 -25.13 23.57 4.31
C GLY A 191 -25.86 24.87 4.58
N GLU A 192 -27.10 24.75 5.02
CA GLU A 192 -27.90 25.83 5.59
C GLU A 192 -28.01 25.62 7.09
N ASP A 193 -27.82 26.66 7.90
CA ASP A 193 -28.06 26.60 9.35
C ASP A 193 -29.54 26.88 9.70
N PRO A 194 -29.98 26.68 10.94
CA PRO A 194 -31.38 26.92 11.32
C PRO A 194 -31.90 28.33 11.04
N LYS A 195 -31.01 29.33 11.03
CA LYS A 195 -31.35 30.74 10.76
C LYS A 195 -31.43 31.05 9.25
N GLY A 196 -31.08 30.11 8.39
CA GLY A 196 -31.11 30.27 6.93
C GLY A 196 -29.80 30.82 6.36
N ASP A 197 -28.73 30.90 7.15
CA ASP A 197 -27.41 31.29 6.68
C ASP A 197 -26.73 30.10 5.99
N LEU A 198 -26.03 30.38 4.88
CA LEU A 198 -25.38 29.34 4.07
C LEU A 198 -23.88 29.30 4.30
N ILE A 199 -23.34 28.09 4.30
CA ILE A 199 -21.90 27.86 4.38
C ILE A 199 -21.48 26.65 3.53
N SER A 200 -20.37 26.81 2.80
CA SER A 200 -19.74 25.70 2.08
C SER A 200 -18.89 24.87 3.05
N ILE A 201 -18.98 23.56 2.93
CA ILE A 201 -18.28 22.58 3.77
C ILE A 201 -17.53 21.64 2.84
N ALA A 202 -16.23 21.48 3.02
CA ALA A 202 -15.42 20.57 2.23
C ALA A 202 -14.84 19.47 3.12
N ILE A 203 -15.12 18.21 2.77
CA ILE A 203 -14.76 17.02 3.54
C ILE A 203 -13.69 16.25 2.77
N SER A 204 -12.55 16.03 3.41
CA SER A 204 -11.48 15.17 2.92
C SER A 204 -11.72 13.70 3.30
N HIS A 205 -11.04 12.78 2.61
CA HIS A 205 -11.09 11.34 2.92
C HIS A 205 -12.50 10.72 2.90
N VAL A 206 -13.36 11.19 1.98
CA VAL A 206 -14.72 10.65 1.83
C VAL A 206 -14.69 9.24 1.23
N SER A 207 -13.82 8.97 0.25
CA SER A 207 -13.76 7.65 -0.39
C SER A 207 -12.39 7.35 -0.98
N CYS A 208 -12.03 6.06 -1.01
CA CYS A 208 -10.77 5.60 -1.63
C CYS A 208 -10.76 5.79 -3.14
N THR A 209 -11.90 5.96 -3.77
CA THR A 209 -12.03 6.37 -5.16
C THR A 209 -13.05 7.50 -5.22
N PRO A 210 -12.76 8.58 -5.95
CA PRO A 210 -13.73 9.63 -6.26
C PRO A 210 -15.14 9.08 -6.50
N LEU A 211 -16.13 9.56 -5.75
CA LEU A 211 -17.53 9.16 -5.94
C LEU A 211 -18.05 9.71 -7.27
N THR A 212 -18.90 8.95 -7.94
CA THR A 212 -19.76 9.49 -9.00
C THR A 212 -20.75 10.51 -8.42
N SER A 213 -21.30 11.40 -9.25
CA SER A 213 -22.33 12.36 -8.79
C SER A 213 -23.54 11.66 -8.17
N HIS A 214 -23.92 10.50 -8.69
CA HIS A 214 -24.99 9.67 -8.15
C HIS A 214 -24.64 9.14 -6.76
N GLU A 215 -23.47 8.49 -6.60
CA GLU A 215 -23.03 7.96 -5.29
C GLU A 215 -22.87 9.07 -4.24
N ALA A 216 -22.35 10.23 -4.63
CA ALA A 216 -22.26 11.38 -3.75
C ALA A 216 -23.66 11.82 -3.30
N SER A 217 -24.63 11.91 -4.23
CA SER A 217 -26.02 12.27 -3.91
C SER A 217 -26.74 11.20 -3.07
N CYS A 218 -26.39 9.92 -3.20
CA CYS A 218 -26.91 8.86 -2.35
C CYS A 218 -26.37 8.93 -0.92
N ASN A 219 -25.10 9.32 -0.74
CA ASN A 219 -24.47 9.43 0.59
C ASN A 219 -24.74 10.78 1.27
N PHE A 220 -24.98 11.84 0.49
CA PHE A 220 -25.26 13.19 0.96
C PHE A 220 -26.50 13.78 0.26
N PRO A 221 -27.69 13.19 0.44
CA PRO A 221 -28.89 13.69 -0.21
C PRO A 221 -29.29 15.08 0.30
N THR A 222 -29.97 15.83 -0.56
CA THR A 222 -30.58 17.11 -0.14
C THR A 222 -31.60 16.87 0.97
N GLY A 223 -31.55 17.69 2.01
CA GLY A 223 -32.37 17.56 3.22
C GLY A 223 -31.68 16.83 4.37
N THR A 224 -30.55 16.16 4.14
CA THR A 224 -29.78 15.52 5.22
C THR A 224 -29.35 16.53 6.28
N LEU A 225 -29.49 16.14 7.54
CA LEU A 225 -29.04 16.91 8.71
C LEU A 225 -27.67 16.43 9.16
N LEU A 226 -26.73 17.36 9.33
CA LEU A 226 -25.38 17.10 9.77
C LEU A 226 -25.02 17.98 10.96
N ALA A 227 -24.26 17.45 11.90
CA ALA A 227 -23.45 18.23 12.82
C ALA A 227 -21.97 18.16 12.40
N VAL A 228 -21.32 19.32 12.39
CA VAL A 228 -19.86 19.44 12.23
C VAL A 228 -19.27 19.77 13.60
N LYS A 229 -18.48 18.84 14.16
CA LYS A 229 -17.74 19.06 15.41
C LYS A 229 -16.61 20.07 15.18
N GLU A 230 -16.44 20.98 16.12
CA GLU A 230 -15.38 21.99 16.18
C GLU A 230 -15.03 22.61 14.82
N PRO A 231 -16.02 23.20 14.11
CA PRO A 231 -15.87 23.54 12.70
C PRO A 231 -14.67 24.46 12.48
N PHE A 232 -13.79 24.08 11.55
CA PHE A 232 -12.65 24.89 11.17
C PHE A 232 -13.01 25.81 9.99
N LEU A 233 -13.19 27.10 10.28
CA LEU A 233 -13.41 28.12 9.26
C LEU A 233 -12.07 28.50 8.63
N SER A 234 -11.89 28.16 7.35
CA SER A 234 -10.65 28.30 6.60
C SER A 234 -10.75 29.40 5.55
N LEU A 235 -9.62 30.01 5.17
CA LEU A 235 -9.50 30.93 4.02
C LEU A 235 -9.57 30.20 2.67
N ASP A 236 -9.17 28.92 2.66
CA ASP A 236 -9.28 28.02 1.52
C ASP A 236 -9.78 26.65 1.99
N HIS A 237 -11.10 26.56 2.16
CA HIS A 237 -11.69 25.35 2.70
C HIS A 237 -11.57 24.13 1.77
N THR A 238 -11.39 24.36 0.46
CA THR A 238 -11.42 23.28 -0.54
C THR A 238 -10.07 22.63 -0.79
N VAL A 239 -8.96 23.23 -0.33
CA VAL A 239 -7.56 22.89 -0.65
C VAL A 239 -7.21 21.39 -0.53
N ARG A 240 -7.82 20.68 0.43
CA ARG A 240 -7.58 19.25 0.72
C ARG A 240 -8.61 18.30 0.10
N ALA A 241 -9.63 18.79 -0.60
CA ALA A 241 -10.78 17.98 -1.02
C ALA A 241 -11.18 18.17 -2.49
N VAL A 242 -11.35 19.41 -2.94
CA VAL A 242 -11.93 19.75 -4.25
C VAL A 242 -11.12 20.89 -4.91
N PRO A 243 -10.79 20.81 -6.20
CA PRO A 243 -10.05 21.87 -6.88
C PRO A 243 -10.98 23.05 -7.10
N SER A 244 -10.82 24.10 -6.29
CA SER A 244 -11.61 25.32 -6.42
C SER A 244 -10.73 26.55 -6.20
N LYS A 245 -11.26 27.74 -6.52
CA LYS A 245 -10.57 28.99 -6.16
C LYS A 245 -10.62 29.14 -4.64
N PRO A 246 -9.54 29.62 -4.00
CA PRO A 246 -9.53 29.84 -2.55
C PRO A 246 -10.76 30.63 -2.10
N GLY A 247 -11.42 30.11 -1.07
CA GLY A 247 -12.67 30.67 -0.59
C GLY A 247 -12.95 30.28 0.85
N ILE A 248 -13.60 31.20 1.56
CA ILE A 248 -13.96 31.02 2.97
C ILE A 248 -15.08 29.99 3.09
N GLY A 249 -14.88 29.00 3.96
CA GLY A 249 -15.82 27.94 4.25
C GLY A 249 -15.31 27.03 5.37
N VAL A 250 -16.08 26.00 5.70
CA VAL A 250 -15.67 25.00 6.70
C VAL A 250 -14.81 23.93 6.02
N ARG A 251 -13.58 23.76 6.50
CA ARG A 251 -12.69 22.67 6.07
C ARG A 251 -12.75 21.54 7.08
N VAL A 252 -13.02 20.34 6.62
CA VAL A 252 -13.11 19.13 7.44
C VAL A 252 -11.99 18.18 7.03
N ASP A 253 -10.92 18.21 7.83
CA ASP A 253 -9.71 17.42 7.57
C ASP A 253 -9.90 15.95 7.97
N SER A 254 -10.63 15.67 9.06
CA SER A 254 -11.02 14.31 9.45
C SER A 254 -12.51 14.07 9.17
N PRO A 255 -12.88 12.99 8.44
CA PRO A 255 -14.28 12.69 8.18
C PRO A 255 -15.06 12.29 9.45
N THR A 256 -14.36 11.95 10.54
CA THR A 256 -14.97 11.65 11.84
C THR A 256 -15.57 12.86 12.56
N ASP A 257 -15.30 14.08 12.04
CA ASP A 257 -15.87 15.32 12.55
C ASP A 257 -17.30 15.57 12.06
N ILE A 258 -17.76 14.79 11.07
CA ILE A 258 -19.14 14.82 10.57
C ILE A 258 -19.98 13.78 11.28
N ILE A 259 -21.08 14.23 11.88
CA ILE A 259 -22.11 13.38 12.50
C ILE A 259 -23.42 13.57 11.72
N PHE A 260 -24.02 12.46 11.28
CA PHE A 260 -25.36 12.48 10.71
C PHE A 260 -26.37 12.58 11.85
N LEU A 261 -27.34 13.47 11.72
CA LEU A 261 -28.40 13.67 12.69
C LEU A 261 -29.71 13.09 12.16
N SER A 262 -30.47 12.49 13.07
CA SER A 262 -31.84 12.02 12.93
C SER A 262 -32.78 12.95 13.71
N GLY A 263 -34.08 12.94 13.39
CA GLY A 263 -35.05 13.86 13.98
C GLY A 263 -35.20 13.79 15.50
N GLU A 264 -34.75 12.71 16.12
CA GLU A 264 -34.86 12.45 17.57
C GLU A 264 -33.59 12.86 18.34
N ASP A 265 -32.52 13.24 17.65
CA ASP A 265 -31.26 13.58 18.30
C ASP A 265 -31.35 14.85 19.16
N GLU A 266 -30.75 14.80 20.35
CA GLU A 266 -30.72 15.92 21.30
C GLU A 266 -30.10 17.19 20.69
N ALA A 267 -29.17 17.04 19.74
CA ALA A 267 -28.56 18.15 19.03
C ALA A 267 -29.56 19.01 18.24
N LEU A 268 -30.73 18.44 17.91
CA LEU A 268 -31.83 19.11 17.21
C LEU A 268 -32.91 19.66 18.13
N ARG A 269 -32.77 19.53 19.46
CA ARG A 269 -33.69 20.14 20.43
C ARG A 269 -33.74 21.66 20.18
N ASP A 270 -34.94 22.21 20.14
CA ASP A 270 -35.22 23.63 19.89
C ASP A 270 -34.70 24.17 18.54
N VAL A 271 -34.54 23.31 17.52
CA VAL A 271 -34.23 23.74 16.15
C VAL A 271 -35.51 24.04 15.37
N GLN A 272 -35.63 25.27 14.88
CA GLN A 272 -36.64 25.67 13.89
C GLN A 272 -35.94 26.22 12.66
N TRP A 273 -36.29 25.70 11.49
CA TRP A 273 -35.70 26.08 10.22
C TRP A 273 -36.41 27.31 9.66
N ALA A 274 -35.67 28.40 9.41
CA ALA A 274 -36.22 29.65 8.87
C ALA A 274 -36.77 29.51 7.44
N THR A 275 -36.30 28.50 6.70
CA THR A 275 -36.66 28.25 5.30
C THR A 275 -37.31 26.88 5.14
N PRO A 276 -38.38 26.75 4.34
CA PRO A 276 -38.94 25.44 3.99
C PRO A 276 -38.03 24.71 3.02
N LEU A 277 -37.98 23.37 3.12
CA LEU A 277 -37.32 22.53 2.12
C LEU A 277 -38.33 22.19 1.02
N ASN A 278 -37.98 22.41 -0.25
CA ASN A 278 -38.86 22.11 -1.39
C ASN A 278 -38.88 20.62 -1.80
N SER A 279 -38.10 19.77 -1.12
CA SER A 279 -38.03 18.32 -1.35
C SER A 279 -38.83 17.56 -0.29
N GLY A 280 -39.32 16.36 -0.66
CA GLY A 280 -40.15 15.50 0.20
C GLY A 280 -39.50 15.12 1.54
N PRO A 281 -40.23 14.46 2.46
CA PRO A 281 -39.80 14.27 3.84
C PRO A 281 -38.43 13.57 3.93
N ALA A 282 -37.48 14.23 4.58
CA ALA A 282 -36.09 13.79 4.77
C ALA A 282 -35.95 12.40 5.42
N VAL A 283 -36.99 11.94 6.12
CA VAL A 283 -37.05 10.68 6.88
C VAL A 283 -36.94 9.43 6.00
N ALA A 284 -37.40 9.47 4.74
CA ALA A 284 -37.44 8.28 3.87
C ALA A 284 -36.06 7.90 3.26
N LEU A 285 -35.05 8.77 3.33
CA LEU A 285 -33.70 8.52 2.79
C LEU A 285 -32.72 7.98 3.83
N ASP A 286 -33.14 7.89 5.10
CA ASP A 286 -32.26 7.68 6.24
C ASP A 286 -31.52 6.33 6.21
N HIS A 287 -32.23 5.27 5.80
CA HIS A 287 -31.72 3.89 5.76
C HIS A 287 -30.82 3.59 4.55
N ARG A 288 -30.58 4.56 3.65
CA ARG A 288 -29.79 4.35 2.40
C ARG A 288 -28.35 4.83 2.50
N ILE A 289 -28.03 5.67 3.48
CA ILE A 289 -26.71 6.27 3.64
C ILE A 289 -25.76 5.23 4.27
N THR A 290 -24.72 4.85 3.54
CA THR A 290 -23.72 3.85 3.99
C THR A 290 -22.37 4.47 4.34
N TRP A 291 -22.13 5.74 4.02
CA TRP A 291 -20.86 6.41 4.31
C TRP A 291 -20.72 6.77 5.79
N LEU A 292 -19.83 6.07 6.49
CA LEU A 292 -19.42 6.25 7.90
C LEU A 292 -20.53 6.38 8.94
N ARG A 293 -21.80 6.21 8.57
CA ARG A 293 -22.95 6.27 9.45
C ARG A 293 -23.20 4.91 10.09
N ASP A 294 -23.53 4.88 11.38
CA ASP A 294 -23.96 3.64 12.01
C ASP A 294 -25.38 3.30 11.58
N PRO A 295 -25.65 2.03 11.25
CA PRO A 295 -26.96 1.61 10.79
C PRO A 295 -27.99 1.68 11.93
N PRO A 296 -29.30 1.69 11.61
CA PRO A 296 -30.32 2.12 12.57
C PRO A 296 -30.45 1.21 13.80
N LEU A 297 -30.33 -0.11 13.66
CA LEU A 297 -30.39 -1.01 14.82
C LEU A 297 -29.12 -0.94 15.66
N ALA A 298 -27.96 -0.70 15.04
CA ALA A 298 -26.73 -0.43 15.77
C ALA A 298 -26.83 0.85 16.61
N ALA A 299 -27.35 1.94 16.04
CA ALA A 299 -27.57 3.20 16.77
C ALA A 299 -28.63 3.04 17.87
N TRP A 300 -29.73 2.34 17.55
CA TRP A 300 -30.77 1.97 18.52
C TRP A 300 -30.20 1.18 19.71
N LEU A 301 -29.35 0.18 19.43
CA LEU A 301 -28.69 -0.65 20.45
C LEU A 301 -27.76 0.19 21.31
N ALA A 302 -26.91 1.02 20.71
CA ALA A 302 -25.96 1.90 21.41
C ALA A 302 -26.66 2.93 22.32
N ASN A 303 -27.89 3.34 21.97
CA ASN A 303 -28.72 4.24 22.77
C ASN A 303 -29.57 3.52 23.83
N GLY A 304 -29.22 2.27 24.19
CA GLY A 304 -29.92 1.52 25.23
C GLY A 304 -31.19 0.82 24.75
N ALA A 305 -31.34 0.61 23.44
CA ALA A 305 -32.44 -0.15 22.83
C ALA A 305 -33.87 0.35 23.18
N PRO A 306 -34.18 1.66 22.99
CA PRO A 306 -35.48 2.23 23.35
C PRO A 306 -36.62 1.65 22.48
N SER A 307 -37.77 1.30 23.07
CA SER A 307 -38.91 0.78 22.28
C SER A 307 -39.65 1.91 21.53
N PRO A 308 -40.10 1.73 20.27
CA PRO A 308 -39.98 0.53 19.41
C PRO A 308 -38.70 0.50 18.54
N ALA A 309 -38.34 -0.69 18.04
CA ALA A 309 -37.22 -0.84 17.10
C ALA A 309 -37.52 -0.20 15.72
N PRO A 310 -36.50 0.30 15.00
CA PRO A 310 -36.67 1.07 13.76
C PRO A 310 -37.11 0.25 12.54
N TYR A 311 -37.15 -1.09 12.62
CA TYR A 311 -37.52 -1.96 11.50
C TYR A 311 -38.77 -2.78 11.80
N SER A 312 -39.51 -3.10 10.74
CA SER A 312 -40.67 -4.00 10.79
C SER A 312 -40.46 -5.32 10.03
N SER A 313 -39.35 -5.47 9.30
CA SER A 313 -39.08 -6.63 8.42
C SER A 313 -37.64 -7.12 8.55
N SER A 314 -37.46 -8.43 8.67
CA SER A 314 -36.15 -9.09 8.69
C SER A 314 -35.42 -9.02 7.35
N GLN A 315 -36.16 -9.01 6.23
CA GLN A 315 -35.58 -9.02 4.88
C GLN A 315 -34.85 -7.70 4.56
N GLU A 316 -35.38 -6.57 5.05
CA GLU A 316 -34.75 -5.25 4.88
C GLU A 316 -33.40 -5.18 5.61
N ILE A 317 -33.32 -5.81 6.79
CA ILE A 317 -32.10 -5.89 7.59
C ILE A 317 -31.05 -6.71 6.84
N LEU A 318 -31.40 -7.91 6.35
CA LEU A 318 -30.46 -8.76 5.62
C LEU A 318 -29.91 -8.05 4.37
N HIS A 319 -30.76 -7.32 3.63
CA HIS A 319 -30.32 -6.53 2.48
C HIS A 319 -29.37 -5.39 2.87
N LEU A 320 -29.62 -4.71 4.00
CA LEU A 320 -28.71 -3.69 4.53
C LEU A 320 -27.36 -4.31 4.92
N LEU A 321 -27.35 -5.46 5.58
CA LEU A 321 -26.13 -6.17 5.96
C LEU A 321 -25.29 -6.51 4.73
N GLU A 322 -25.91 -7.06 3.67
CA GLU A 322 -25.21 -7.34 2.42
C GLU A 322 -24.61 -6.07 1.81
N ARG A 323 -25.37 -4.98 1.79
CA ARG A 323 -24.90 -3.70 1.27
C ARG A 323 -23.71 -3.16 2.07
N LEU A 324 -23.73 -3.26 3.40
CA LEU A 324 -22.60 -2.87 4.25
C LEU A 324 -21.34 -3.70 3.93
N LEU A 325 -21.49 -5.01 3.70
CA LEU A 325 -20.35 -5.85 3.31
C LEU A 325 -19.78 -5.47 1.93
N VAL A 326 -20.64 -5.10 0.96
CA VAL A 326 -20.20 -4.58 -0.35
C VAL A 326 -19.39 -3.30 -0.20
N PHE A 327 -19.77 -2.41 0.72
CA PHE A 327 -19.03 -1.19 1.05
C PHE A 327 -17.84 -1.42 2.00
N SER A 328 -17.43 -2.66 2.25
CA SER A 328 -16.31 -3.01 3.15
C SER A 328 -16.50 -2.50 4.58
N ARG A 329 -17.72 -2.62 5.12
CA ARG A 329 -18.10 -2.23 6.49
C ARG A 329 -18.57 -3.42 7.36
N PRO A 330 -17.73 -4.43 7.57
CA PRO A 330 -18.13 -5.62 8.34
C PRO A 330 -18.40 -5.33 9.81
N GLY A 331 -17.74 -4.32 10.41
CA GLY A 331 -17.97 -3.92 11.80
C GLY A 331 -19.35 -3.29 12.00
N ALA A 332 -19.76 -2.38 11.11
CA ALA A 332 -21.13 -1.85 11.13
C ALA A 332 -22.18 -2.95 10.87
N ALA A 333 -21.92 -3.87 9.94
CA ALA A 333 -22.81 -5.01 9.69
C ALA A 333 -22.93 -5.91 10.93
N TRP A 334 -21.83 -6.14 11.64
CA TRP A 334 -21.83 -6.89 12.89
C TRP A 334 -22.72 -6.22 13.97
N ARG A 335 -22.55 -4.91 14.17
CA ARG A 335 -23.35 -4.14 15.14
C ARG A 335 -24.85 -4.15 14.78
N GLU A 336 -25.18 -4.02 13.50
CA GLU A 336 -26.56 -4.09 13.02
C GLU A 336 -27.19 -5.47 13.27
N LEU A 337 -26.44 -6.55 12.99
CA LEU A 337 -26.88 -7.91 13.27
C LEU A 337 -27.12 -8.12 14.77
N CYS A 338 -26.23 -7.61 15.63
CA CYS A 338 -26.42 -7.66 17.08
C CYS A 338 -27.70 -6.93 17.52
N GLY A 339 -27.97 -5.74 16.97
CA GLY A 339 -29.20 -4.99 17.22
C GLY A 339 -30.44 -5.73 16.75
N ALA A 340 -30.39 -6.36 15.57
CA ALA A 340 -31.49 -7.15 15.02
C ALA A 340 -31.87 -8.35 15.91
N ARG A 341 -30.86 -9.04 16.44
CA ARG A 341 -31.03 -10.15 17.40
C ARG A 341 -31.62 -9.67 18.71
N LYS A 342 -31.09 -8.57 19.26
CA LYS A 342 -31.59 -7.97 20.50
C LYS A 342 -33.05 -7.51 20.37
N ALA A 343 -33.43 -7.00 19.21
CA ALA A 343 -34.80 -6.61 18.89
C ALA A 343 -35.74 -7.80 18.59
N GLY A 344 -35.21 -9.03 18.49
CA GLY A 344 -35.99 -10.22 18.11
C GLY A 344 -36.50 -10.21 16.67
N LEU A 345 -35.91 -9.37 15.80
CA LEU A 345 -36.31 -9.20 14.40
C LEU A 345 -35.68 -10.23 13.48
N VAL A 346 -34.57 -10.85 13.91
CA VAL A 346 -33.89 -11.92 13.19
C VAL A 346 -33.73 -13.10 14.14
N ASP A 347 -34.18 -14.28 13.71
CA ASP A 347 -33.98 -15.52 14.45
C ASP A 347 -32.50 -15.94 14.34
N ASP A 348 -31.86 -16.15 15.49
CA ASP A 348 -30.49 -16.67 15.59
C ASP A 348 -30.30 -18.00 14.86
N ARG A 349 -31.40 -18.78 14.73
CA ARG A 349 -31.42 -20.08 14.07
C ARG A 349 -31.71 -19.99 12.57
N ALA A 350 -32.00 -18.80 12.04
CA ALA A 350 -32.26 -18.62 10.61
C ALA A 350 -30.99 -18.87 9.80
N LYS A 351 -31.12 -19.73 8.77
CA LYS A 351 -30.04 -20.08 7.84
C LYS A 351 -29.31 -18.85 7.30
N ASP A 352 -30.06 -17.87 6.79
CA ASP A 352 -29.50 -16.72 6.08
C ASP A 352 -28.78 -15.74 7.03
N ALA A 353 -29.24 -15.65 8.29
CA ALA A 353 -28.57 -14.87 9.33
C ALA A 353 -27.20 -15.48 9.67
N MET A 354 -27.10 -16.80 9.77
CA MET A 354 -25.82 -17.50 9.99
C MET A 354 -24.86 -17.39 8.81
N GLU A 355 -25.37 -17.41 7.58
CA GLU A 355 -24.53 -17.23 6.38
C GLU A 355 -23.93 -15.82 6.32
N ILE A 356 -24.72 -14.80 6.67
CA ILE A 356 -24.23 -13.43 6.76
C ILE A 356 -23.26 -13.26 7.94
N GLU A 357 -23.55 -13.84 9.11
CA GLU A 357 -22.62 -13.85 10.25
C GLU A 357 -21.26 -14.46 9.87
N GLY A 358 -21.26 -15.62 9.20
CA GLY A 358 -20.03 -16.26 8.74
C GLY A 358 -19.20 -15.36 7.84
N ARG A 359 -19.85 -14.63 6.91
CA ARG A 359 -19.18 -13.66 6.03
C ARG A 359 -18.64 -12.44 6.79
N ILE A 360 -19.41 -11.89 7.73
CA ILE A 360 -18.99 -10.76 8.57
C ILE A 360 -17.74 -11.15 9.36
N ARG A 361 -17.79 -12.29 10.08
CA ARG A 361 -16.67 -12.78 10.89
C ARG A 361 -15.44 -13.08 10.05
N TYR A 362 -15.61 -13.66 8.86
CA TYR A 362 -14.50 -13.90 7.93
C TYR A 362 -13.81 -12.60 7.52
N LEU A 363 -14.57 -11.56 7.16
CA LEU A 363 -14.02 -10.23 6.81
C LEU A 363 -13.36 -9.54 8.02
N CYS A 364 -13.81 -9.86 9.24
CA CYS A 364 -13.18 -9.41 10.48
C CYS A 364 -11.94 -10.25 10.90
N GLU A 365 -11.54 -11.25 10.11
CA GLU A 365 -10.48 -12.24 10.43
C GLU A 365 -10.77 -13.16 11.63
N ASP A 366 -12.04 -13.26 12.05
CA ASP A 366 -12.47 -14.27 13.02
C ASP A 366 -12.84 -15.58 12.29
N PHE A 367 -11.81 -16.27 11.79
CA PHE A 367 -12.00 -17.48 10.98
C PHE A 367 -12.67 -18.63 11.73
N LEU A 368 -12.40 -18.77 13.03
CA LEU A 368 -13.01 -19.79 13.86
C LEU A 368 -14.52 -19.52 14.02
N GLY A 369 -14.90 -18.30 14.43
CA GLY A 369 -16.31 -17.94 14.53
C GLY A 369 -17.03 -17.96 13.17
N ALA A 370 -16.33 -17.64 12.08
CA ALA A 370 -16.87 -17.76 10.73
C ALA A 370 -17.15 -19.22 10.36
N ALA A 371 -16.21 -20.12 10.60
CA ALA A 371 -16.37 -21.55 10.33
C ALA A 371 -17.51 -22.15 11.14
N ASP A 372 -17.63 -21.79 12.41
CA ASP A 372 -18.71 -22.23 13.29
C ASP A 372 -20.07 -21.78 12.75
N ALA A 373 -20.23 -20.49 12.40
CA ALA A 373 -21.47 -19.96 11.84
C ALA A 373 -21.87 -20.64 10.51
N PHE A 374 -20.90 -20.87 9.61
CA PHE A 374 -21.15 -21.58 8.35
C PHE A 374 -21.52 -23.05 8.55
N SER A 375 -20.90 -23.73 9.53
CA SER A 375 -21.21 -25.12 9.85
C SER A 375 -22.63 -25.28 10.38
N GLU A 376 -23.07 -24.36 11.23
CA GLU A 376 -24.41 -24.37 11.81
C GLU A 376 -25.47 -24.06 10.75
N SER A 377 -25.20 -23.10 9.85
CA SER A 377 -26.07 -22.82 8.70
C SER A 377 -26.28 -24.06 7.82
N ARG A 378 -25.22 -24.83 7.57
CA ARG A 378 -25.29 -26.08 6.81
C ARG A 378 -26.14 -27.14 7.52
N ARG A 379 -26.04 -27.23 8.85
CA ARG A 379 -26.86 -28.14 9.68
C ARG A 379 -28.35 -27.81 9.56
N VAL A 380 -28.71 -26.53 9.65
CA VAL A 380 -30.10 -26.06 9.49
C VAL A 380 -30.62 -26.31 8.07
N ARG A 381 -29.82 -26.02 7.03
CA ARG A 381 -30.17 -26.34 5.62
C ARG A 381 -30.43 -27.83 5.43
N GLY A 382 -29.59 -28.69 6.01
CA GLY A 382 -29.76 -30.15 5.97
C GLY A 382 -31.09 -30.60 6.61
N ALA A 383 -31.43 -30.07 7.79
CA ALA A 383 -32.69 -30.36 8.48
C ALA A 383 -33.93 -29.90 7.68
N LEU A 384 -33.87 -28.71 7.06
CA LEU A 384 -34.96 -28.20 6.22
C LEU A 384 -35.13 -29.02 4.93
N SER A 385 -34.03 -29.44 4.30
CA SER A 385 -34.07 -30.27 3.08
C SER A 385 -34.60 -31.68 3.32
N SER A 386 -34.36 -32.24 4.51
CA SER A 386 -34.91 -33.54 4.91
C SER A 386 -36.39 -33.45 5.29
N GLN A 387 -36.87 -32.28 5.73
CA GLN A 387 -38.31 -32.00 5.88
C GLN A 387 -39.01 -31.75 4.54
N SER A 388 -38.38 -31.06 3.58
CA SER A 388 -38.97 -30.78 2.26
C SER A 388 -38.98 -32.00 1.33
N ALA A 389 -38.06 -32.96 1.52
CA ALA A 389 -38.07 -34.25 0.84
C ALA A 389 -39.33 -35.08 1.15
N LEU A 390 -39.99 -34.83 2.30
CA LEU A 390 -41.29 -35.43 2.65
C LEU A 390 -42.48 -34.70 1.99
N SER A 391 -42.30 -33.49 1.45
CA SER A 391 -43.35 -32.66 0.84
C SER A 391 -43.22 -32.46 -0.68
N GLY A 392 -42.32 -33.20 -1.34
CA GLY A 392 -42.24 -33.31 -2.80
C GLY A 392 -41.79 -32.05 -3.56
N HIS A 393 -41.25 -31.03 -2.88
CA HIS A 393 -40.76 -29.80 -3.53
C HIS A 393 -39.25 -29.66 -3.33
N SER A 394 -38.48 -29.80 -4.42
CA SER A 394 -37.05 -29.49 -4.44
C SER A 394 -36.87 -27.96 -4.44
N PRO A 395 -36.15 -27.37 -3.48
CA PRO A 395 -35.85 -25.95 -3.51
C PRO A 395 -34.88 -25.63 -4.67
N PRO A 396 -35.01 -24.46 -5.32
CA PRO A 396 -34.12 -24.08 -6.41
C PRO A 396 -32.69 -23.85 -5.90
N ALA A 397 -31.71 -24.37 -6.64
CA ALA A 397 -30.30 -24.08 -6.42
C ALA A 397 -29.98 -22.70 -6.98
N VAL A 398 -29.78 -21.69 -6.13
CA VAL A 398 -29.35 -20.35 -6.56
C VAL A 398 -28.18 -19.87 -5.68
N ASP A 399 -27.12 -19.43 -6.37
CA ASP A 399 -25.93 -18.68 -5.90
C ASP A 399 -25.06 -19.27 -4.77
N ASP A 400 -24.49 -20.47 -5.00
CA ASP A 400 -23.65 -21.15 -3.99
C ASP A 400 -22.13 -20.97 -4.18
N ALA A 401 -21.60 -20.50 -5.32
CA ALA A 401 -20.15 -20.58 -5.56
C ALA A 401 -19.30 -19.62 -4.69
N SER A 402 -19.70 -18.36 -4.57
CA SER A 402 -18.98 -17.36 -3.75
C SER A 402 -19.13 -17.65 -2.25
N LEU A 403 -20.32 -18.11 -1.86
CA LEU A 403 -20.62 -18.50 -0.49
C LEU A 403 -19.87 -19.78 -0.12
N GLU A 404 -19.91 -20.82 -0.95
CA GLU A 404 -19.18 -22.08 -0.73
C GLU A 404 -17.66 -21.85 -0.73
N LYS A 405 -17.16 -20.92 -1.55
CA LYS A 405 -15.77 -20.45 -1.47
C LYS A 405 -15.48 -19.87 -0.09
N SER A 406 -16.30 -18.93 0.40
CA SER A 406 -16.13 -18.31 1.73
C SER A 406 -16.19 -19.34 2.86
N ARG A 407 -17.13 -20.30 2.78
CA ARG A 407 -17.24 -21.43 3.73
C ARG A 407 -15.96 -22.28 3.74
N SER A 408 -15.51 -22.70 2.57
CA SER A 408 -14.30 -23.53 2.41
C SER A 408 -13.06 -22.82 2.93
N GLN A 409 -12.95 -21.52 2.64
CA GLN A 409 -11.84 -20.69 3.09
C GLN A 409 -11.85 -20.52 4.61
N ALA A 410 -12.99 -20.19 5.21
CA ALA A 410 -13.12 -20.05 6.66
C ALA A 410 -12.73 -21.34 7.40
N ALA A 411 -13.26 -22.49 6.96
CA ALA A 411 -12.92 -23.80 7.55
C ALA A 411 -11.43 -24.12 7.44
N ARG A 412 -10.81 -23.83 6.27
CA ARG A 412 -9.37 -24.02 6.05
C ARG A 412 -8.53 -23.11 6.94
N GLN A 413 -8.87 -21.83 7.06
CA GLN A 413 -8.09 -20.92 7.91
C GLN A 413 -8.24 -21.25 9.41
N ALA A 414 -9.45 -21.65 9.84
CA ALA A 414 -9.71 -22.04 11.21
C ALA A 414 -8.89 -23.27 11.64
N SER A 415 -8.73 -24.27 10.76
CA SER A 415 -7.95 -25.47 11.09
C SER A 415 -6.44 -25.20 11.21
N LEU A 416 -5.93 -24.16 10.54
CA LEU A 416 -4.51 -23.83 10.51
C LEU A 416 -4.06 -22.93 11.68
N GLN A 417 -4.98 -22.35 12.46
CA GLN A 417 -4.71 -21.19 13.32
C GLN A 417 -3.54 -21.36 14.31
N LYS A 418 -3.25 -22.57 14.79
CA LYS A 418 -2.20 -22.83 15.80
C LYS A 418 -0.84 -23.24 15.23
N ASP A 419 -0.82 -23.86 14.06
CA ASP A 419 0.40 -24.47 13.53
C ASP A 419 1.24 -23.45 12.75
N PRO A 420 2.56 -23.61 12.63
CA PRO A 420 3.35 -22.82 11.70
C PRO A 420 2.92 -23.09 10.25
N PRO A 421 2.93 -22.08 9.35
CA PRO A 421 2.58 -22.29 7.95
C PRO A 421 3.46 -23.36 7.30
N SER A 422 2.84 -24.26 6.55
CA SER A 422 3.57 -25.32 5.83
C SER A 422 4.21 -24.79 4.55
N SER A 423 5.22 -25.48 4.02
CA SER A 423 5.81 -25.12 2.72
C SER A 423 4.78 -25.17 1.58
N SER A 424 3.77 -26.05 1.64
CA SER A 424 2.66 -26.09 0.67
C SER A 424 1.76 -24.86 0.75
N GLU A 425 1.50 -24.36 1.97
CA GLU A 425 0.76 -23.12 2.19
C GLU A 425 1.53 -21.93 1.59
N ILE A 426 2.83 -21.82 1.87
CA ILE A 426 3.69 -20.76 1.32
C ILE A 426 3.75 -20.83 -0.21
N SER A 427 3.88 -22.03 -0.76
CA SER A 427 3.87 -22.27 -2.22
C SER A 427 2.57 -21.78 -2.85
N SER A 428 1.42 -22.09 -2.22
CA SER A 428 0.11 -21.64 -2.67
C SER A 428 0.00 -20.11 -2.65
N LEU A 429 0.52 -19.45 -1.60
CA LEU A 429 0.54 -17.98 -1.52
C LEU A 429 1.44 -17.37 -2.60
N TYR A 430 2.61 -17.96 -2.82
CA TYR A 430 3.55 -17.53 -3.86
C TYR A 430 2.92 -17.61 -5.25
N PHE A 431 2.40 -18.77 -5.66
CA PHE A 431 1.83 -18.94 -7.00
C PHE A 431 0.55 -18.11 -7.20
N ALA A 432 -0.27 -17.94 -6.15
CA ALA A 432 -1.42 -17.05 -6.21
C ALA A 432 -0.98 -15.60 -6.46
N ALA A 433 0.02 -15.12 -5.72
CA ALA A 433 0.57 -13.77 -5.90
C ALA A 433 1.21 -13.58 -7.28
N SER A 434 2.00 -14.55 -7.74
CA SER A 434 2.64 -14.55 -9.06
C SER A 434 1.62 -14.56 -10.20
N SER A 435 0.45 -15.17 -9.98
CA SER A 435 -0.70 -15.14 -10.90
C SER A 435 -1.49 -13.82 -10.86
N GLY A 436 -1.05 -12.83 -10.09
CA GLY A 436 -1.66 -11.51 -9.99
C GLY A 436 -2.68 -11.35 -8.86
N ALA A 437 -2.85 -12.33 -7.98
CA ALA A 437 -3.74 -12.20 -6.82
C ALA A 437 -3.21 -11.12 -5.87
N ARG A 438 -4.04 -10.10 -5.62
CA ARG A 438 -3.69 -8.95 -4.78
C ARG A 438 -4.04 -9.19 -3.32
N LYS A 439 -5.26 -9.69 -3.05
CA LYS A 439 -5.74 -10.08 -1.72
C LYS A 439 -5.70 -11.60 -1.60
N LEU A 440 -4.87 -12.12 -0.70
CA LEU A 440 -4.72 -13.55 -0.48
C LEU A 440 -5.56 -14.02 0.72
N ASP A 441 -6.04 -15.25 0.63
CA ASP A 441 -6.69 -15.95 1.74
C ASP A 441 -5.60 -16.59 2.62
N ALA A 442 -5.12 -15.79 3.58
CA ALA A 442 -4.09 -16.16 4.53
C ALA A 442 -4.46 -15.69 5.94
N ARG A 443 -4.22 -16.54 6.93
CA ARG A 443 -4.27 -16.18 8.35
C ARG A 443 -3.03 -15.39 8.77
N THR A 444 -3.16 -14.70 9.89
CA THR A 444 -2.01 -14.18 10.62
C THR A 444 -1.39 -15.29 11.47
N TYR A 445 -0.08 -15.49 11.35
CA TYR A 445 0.74 -16.34 12.22
C TYR A 445 1.84 -15.50 12.87
N ILE A 446 2.01 -15.68 14.17
CA ILE A 446 3.02 -15.01 14.98
C ILE A 446 3.86 -16.10 15.64
N GLY A 447 5.15 -16.07 15.36
CA GLY A 447 6.13 -16.98 15.95
C GLY A 447 6.45 -16.62 17.41
N PRO A 448 7.56 -17.13 17.95
CA PRO A 448 7.95 -16.93 19.34
C PRO A 448 8.56 -15.55 19.55
N VAL A 449 7.74 -14.51 19.49
CA VAL A 449 8.14 -13.11 19.67
C VAL A 449 7.25 -12.38 20.66
N GLU A 450 7.83 -11.37 21.29
CA GLU A 450 7.11 -10.40 22.11
C GLU A 450 7.52 -8.97 21.76
N VAL A 451 6.63 -8.02 22.02
CA VAL A 451 6.92 -6.59 21.81
C VAL A 451 7.63 -6.05 23.05
N ARG A 452 8.76 -5.36 22.86
CA ARG A 452 9.46 -4.62 23.93
C ARG A 452 9.87 -3.24 23.45
N ASP A 453 10.07 -2.32 24.39
CA ASP A 453 10.75 -1.06 24.12
C ASP A 453 12.28 -1.30 24.01
N ILE A 454 12.85 -0.81 22.92
CA ILE A 454 14.25 -0.88 22.54
C ILE A 454 14.86 0.52 22.68
N PRO A 455 15.87 0.70 23.55
CA PRO A 455 16.52 1.99 23.74
C PRO A 455 17.00 2.59 22.41
N GLY A 456 16.50 3.79 22.08
CA GLY A 456 16.88 4.52 20.87
C GLY A 456 16.22 4.03 19.56
N ALA A 457 15.38 2.99 19.60
CA ALA A 457 14.68 2.46 18.42
C ALA A 457 13.16 2.34 18.59
N GLY A 458 12.59 2.79 19.71
CA GLY A 458 11.15 2.67 19.96
C GLY A 458 10.77 1.23 20.30
N ARG A 459 9.65 0.72 19.78
CA ARG A 459 9.27 -0.68 20.02
C ARG A 459 9.93 -1.60 18.99
N GLY A 460 10.29 -2.80 19.44
CA GLY A 460 10.86 -3.86 18.62
C GLY A 460 10.25 -5.22 18.95
N LEU A 461 10.46 -6.19 18.06
CA LEU A 461 10.12 -7.59 18.31
C LEU A 461 11.33 -8.33 18.85
N ILE A 462 11.19 -8.97 20.01
CA ILE A 462 12.23 -9.80 20.63
C ILE A 462 11.81 -11.25 20.64
N LEU A 463 12.75 -12.15 20.33
CA LEU A 463 12.51 -13.59 20.42
C LEU A 463 12.31 -14.06 21.87
N THR A 464 11.33 -14.93 22.08
CA THR A 464 11.06 -15.57 23.38
C THR A 464 11.76 -16.93 23.53
N GLU A 465 12.22 -17.53 22.42
CA GLU A 465 12.95 -18.79 22.40
C GLU A 465 14.08 -18.79 21.36
N ASP A 466 14.95 -19.79 21.41
CA ASP A 466 15.96 -20.04 20.36
C ASP A 466 15.29 -20.48 19.06
N VAL A 467 15.68 -19.89 17.92
CA VAL A 467 15.14 -20.25 16.59
C VAL A 467 16.24 -20.65 15.62
N GLU A 468 15.96 -21.67 14.82
CA GLU A 468 16.84 -22.15 13.75
C GLU A 468 16.63 -21.37 12.43
N PRO A 469 17.60 -21.41 11.50
CA PRO A 469 17.42 -20.85 10.16
C PRO A 469 16.15 -21.39 9.48
N GLY A 470 15.44 -20.51 8.78
CA GLY A 470 14.20 -20.81 8.07
C GLY A 470 12.95 -20.88 8.94
N ARG A 471 13.06 -20.78 10.27
CA ARG A 471 11.89 -20.67 11.16
C ARG A 471 11.08 -19.42 10.79
N ILE A 472 9.76 -19.60 10.64
CA ILE A 472 8.83 -18.52 10.36
C ILE A 472 8.64 -17.70 11.64
N ILE A 473 8.88 -16.39 11.54
CA ILE A 473 8.71 -15.43 12.62
C ILE A 473 7.35 -14.73 12.51
N LEU A 474 6.97 -14.31 11.29
CA LEU A 474 5.68 -13.65 11.03
C LEU A 474 5.11 -14.13 9.70
N LEU A 475 3.79 -14.35 9.67
CA LEU A 475 2.97 -14.31 8.46
C LEU A 475 1.85 -13.32 8.76
N CYS A 476 1.82 -12.15 8.14
CA CYS A 476 0.87 -11.09 8.51
C CYS A 476 0.21 -10.50 7.27
N ARG A 477 -1.12 -10.42 7.29
CA ARG A 477 -1.89 -9.72 6.25
C ARG A 477 -1.85 -8.22 6.47
N ALA A 478 -1.91 -7.45 5.39
CA ALA A 478 -2.04 -6.00 5.45
C ALA A 478 -3.46 -5.60 5.86
N VAL A 479 -3.58 -4.50 6.62
CA VAL A 479 -4.86 -3.85 6.92
C VAL A 479 -5.17 -2.88 5.77
N GLU A 480 -6.25 -3.14 5.03
CA GLU A 480 -6.68 -2.30 3.89
C GLU A 480 -5.58 -1.96 2.86
N PRO A 481 -4.88 -2.96 2.29
CA PRO A 481 -3.85 -2.72 1.29
C PRO A 481 -4.42 -2.01 0.06
N GLN A 482 -3.72 -0.97 -0.40
CA GLN A 482 -4.12 -0.22 -1.59
C GLN A 482 -3.10 -0.30 -2.71
N TYR A 483 -3.63 -0.33 -3.93
CA TYR A 483 -2.89 -0.47 -5.18
C TYR A 483 -3.17 0.75 -6.05
N SER A 484 -2.31 0.96 -7.05
CA SER A 484 -2.62 1.86 -8.16
C SER A 484 -3.96 1.50 -8.81
N SER A 485 -4.67 2.51 -9.31
CA SER A 485 -6.02 2.42 -9.89
C SER A 485 -6.09 3.31 -11.12
N ALA A 486 -6.98 3.01 -12.06
CA ALA A 486 -7.30 3.89 -13.18
C ALA A 486 -7.63 5.33 -12.71
N THR A 487 -8.22 5.49 -11.52
CA THR A 487 -8.48 6.82 -10.97
C THR A 487 -7.26 7.35 -10.22
N GLN A 488 -6.41 8.09 -10.95
CA GLN A 488 -5.14 8.61 -10.43
C GLN A 488 -5.32 9.91 -9.62
N CYS A 489 -4.59 10.02 -8.52
CA CYS A 489 -4.53 11.23 -7.70
C CYS A 489 -3.13 11.41 -7.11
N VAL A 490 -2.62 12.63 -7.21
CA VAL A 490 -1.38 13.06 -6.58
C VAL A 490 -1.73 14.06 -5.49
N ARG A 491 -0.99 14.01 -4.38
CA ARG A 491 -1.12 14.97 -3.30
C ARG A 491 0.21 15.62 -3.01
N VAL A 492 0.21 16.95 -2.90
CA VAL A 492 1.41 17.73 -2.61
C VAL A 492 1.31 18.33 -1.23
N ASN A 493 2.33 18.07 -0.42
CA ASN A 493 2.51 18.74 0.86
C ASN A 493 3.06 20.14 0.64
N LEU A 494 2.26 21.17 0.93
CA LEU A 494 2.62 22.56 0.64
C LEU A 494 3.75 23.09 1.52
N GLU A 495 4.01 22.46 2.67
CA GLU A 495 5.06 22.83 3.61
C GLU A 495 6.40 22.20 3.19
N MET A 496 6.44 20.88 3.02
CA MET A 496 7.64 20.11 2.72
C MET A 496 7.93 19.93 1.23
N GLY A 497 6.96 20.20 0.35
CA GLY A 497 7.04 19.88 -1.08
C GLY A 497 6.96 18.39 -1.40
N LEU A 498 6.67 17.53 -0.42
CA LEU A 498 6.57 16.08 -0.65
C LEU A 498 5.36 15.75 -1.53
N VAL A 499 5.57 14.87 -2.51
CA VAL A 499 4.51 14.30 -3.35
C VAL A 499 4.12 12.89 -2.86
N SER A 500 2.84 12.71 -2.50
CA SER A 500 2.22 11.41 -2.23
C SER A 500 1.49 10.88 -3.47
N THR A 501 1.56 9.57 -3.68
CA THR A 501 0.95 8.90 -4.84
C THR A 501 -0.45 8.36 -4.56
N THR A 502 -1.16 7.94 -5.61
CA THR A 502 -2.51 7.39 -5.56
C THR A 502 -2.67 6.31 -4.49
N SER A 503 -1.80 5.30 -4.45
CA SER A 503 -1.95 4.19 -3.49
C SER A 503 -1.87 4.65 -2.03
N GLN A 504 -1.04 5.64 -1.72
CA GLN A 504 -0.90 6.19 -0.36
C GLN A 504 -2.15 6.98 0.06
N ILE A 505 -2.67 7.85 -0.82
CA ILE A 505 -3.89 8.64 -0.57
C ILE A 505 -5.10 7.73 -0.34
N ARG A 506 -5.19 6.66 -1.13
CA ARG A 506 -6.22 5.63 -0.99
C ARG A 506 -6.05 4.88 0.33
N ALA A 507 -4.83 4.49 0.69
CA ALA A 507 -4.56 3.72 1.91
C ALA A 507 -4.94 4.53 3.15
N GLN A 508 -4.64 5.83 3.15
CA GLN A 508 -5.03 6.72 4.24
C GLN A 508 -6.55 6.75 4.41
N THR A 509 -7.29 6.93 3.31
CA THR A 509 -8.75 6.97 3.37
C THR A 509 -9.35 5.63 3.80
N ALA A 510 -8.84 4.52 3.24
CA ALA A 510 -9.30 3.17 3.59
C ALA A 510 -9.05 2.86 5.07
N LEU A 511 -7.86 3.22 5.57
CA LEU A 511 -7.47 2.97 6.95
C LEU A 511 -8.30 3.82 7.92
N ILE A 512 -8.56 5.10 7.61
CA ILE A 512 -9.48 5.92 8.41
C ILE A 512 -10.85 5.26 8.51
N HIS A 513 -11.40 4.78 7.39
CA HIS A 513 -12.71 4.14 7.37
C HIS A 513 -12.72 2.82 8.14
N ALA A 514 -11.68 2.01 8.00
CA ALA A 514 -11.54 0.76 8.73
C ALA A 514 -11.41 0.98 10.25
N LEU A 515 -10.68 2.00 10.69
CA LEU A 515 -10.56 2.34 12.12
C LEU A 515 -11.87 2.85 12.74
N VAL A 516 -12.70 3.54 11.95
CA VAL A 516 -14.05 3.91 12.37
C VAL A 516 -14.93 2.68 12.45
N ASP A 517 -14.92 1.84 11.42
CA ASP A 517 -15.81 0.68 11.35
C ASP A 517 -15.45 -0.41 12.38
N ARG A 518 -14.15 -0.58 12.63
CA ARG A 518 -13.54 -1.59 13.50
C ARG A 518 -12.58 -0.93 14.52
N PRO A 519 -13.11 -0.37 15.63
CA PRO A 519 -12.30 0.32 16.63
C PRO A 519 -11.19 -0.55 17.25
N GLU A 520 -11.32 -1.88 17.24
CA GLU A 520 -10.28 -2.79 17.70
C GLU A 520 -8.95 -2.68 16.92
N LEU A 521 -8.97 -2.09 15.72
CA LEU A 521 -7.79 -1.81 14.91
C LEU A 521 -7.06 -0.52 15.33
N GLN A 522 -7.67 0.33 16.17
CA GLN A 522 -7.09 1.63 16.56
C GLN A 522 -5.77 1.46 17.30
N LEU A 523 -5.70 0.59 18.31
CA LEU A 523 -4.47 0.39 19.06
C LEU A 523 -3.32 -0.18 18.18
N PRO A 524 -3.51 -1.24 17.38
CA PRO A 524 -2.48 -1.70 16.44
C PRO A 524 -2.00 -0.60 15.48
N VAL A 525 -2.88 0.23 14.94
CA VAL A 525 -2.51 1.20 13.90
C VAL A 525 -2.03 2.53 14.49
N LEU A 526 -2.84 3.16 15.34
CA LEU A 526 -2.53 4.44 15.98
C LEU A 526 -1.47 4.30 17.07
N GLY A 527 -1.25 3.08 17.58
CA GLY A 527 -0.15 2.78 18.48
C GLY A 527 1.21 2.92 17.79
N LEU A 528 1.30 2.88 16.46
CA LEU A 528 2.54 3.14 15.72
C LEU A 528 2.89 4.63 15.76
N THR A 529 4.19 4.94 15.68
CA THR A 529 4.66 6.33 15.61
C THR A 529 4.42 6.91 14.21
N ALA A 530 3.90 8.13 14.13
CA ALA A 530 3.61 8.84 12.87
C ALA A 530 4.80 9.66 12.31
N GLY A 531 6.02 9.27 12.66
CA GLY A 531 7.26 9.98 12.31
C GLY A 531 7.77 10.93 13.41
N PRO A 532 8.92 11.59 13.18
CA PRO A 532 9.59 12.42 14.19
C PRO A 532 8.94 13.79 14.39
N SER A 533 8.21 14.30 13.40
CA SER A 533 7.62 15.64 13.43
C SER A 533 6.24 15.71 14.10
N LEU A 534 5.53 14.58 14.22
CA LEU A 534 4.20 14.52 14.82
C LEU A 534 4.27 14.05 16.28
N PRO A 535 3.56 14.70 17.22
CA PRO A 535 3.43 14.21 18.59
C PRO A 535 2.86 12.79 18.62
N TYR A 536 3.33 11.97 19.55
CA TYR A 536 2.80 10.63 19.75
C TYR A 536 1.32 10.67 20.13
N SER A 537 0.53 9.79 19.52
CA SER A 537 -0.84 9.56 19.95
C SER A 537 -0.87 8.96 21.36
N GLU A 538 -2.03 9.02 22.02
CA GLU A 538 -2.24 8.36 23.31
C GLU A 538 -2.00 6.84 23.23
N TRP A 539 -2.27 6.24 22.07
CA TRP A 539 -2.15 4.81 21.81
C TRP A 539 -0.71 4.32 21.83
N VAL A 540 0.28 5.16 21.50
CA VAL A 540 1.71 4.79 21.50
C VAL A 540 2.16 4.36 22.90
N ARG A 541 1.55 4.92 23.96
CA ARG A 541 1.90 4.64 25.36
C ARG A 541 1.25 3.39 25.92
N LEU A 542 0.31 2.79 25.18
CA LEU A 542 -0.39 1.58 25.61
C LEU A 542 0.43 0.33 25.24
N PRO A 543 0.30 -0.78 26.01
CA PRO A 543 0.89 -2.06 25.64
C PRO A 543 0.44 -2.49 24.25
N TYR A 544 1.38 -2.77 23.36
CA TYR A 544 1.05 -3.09 21.97
C TYR A 544 0.52 -4.53 21.84
N PRO A 545 -0.59 -4.74 21.13
CA PRO A 545 -1.18 -6.06 20.99
C PRO A 545 -0.39 -6.90 19.99
N LEU A 546 0.05 -8.10 20.40
CA LEU A 546 0.61 -9.09 19.46
C LEU A 546 -0.47 -9.60 18.52
N HIS A 547 -1.61 -10.01 19.07
CA HIS A 547 -2.75 -10.49 18.30
C HIS A 547 -3.80 -9.39 18.19
N LEU A 548 -4.38 -9.24 16.99
CA LEU A 548 -5.58 -8.43 16.85
C LEU A 548 -6.68 -8.98 17.77
N PRO A 549 -7.43 -8.13 18.48
CA PRO A 549 -8.60 -8.56 19.22
C PRO A 549 -9.55 -9.31 18.27
N ARG A 550 -10.21 -10.37 18.76
CA ARG A 550 -11.23 -11.09 17.99
C ARG A 550 -12.36 -10.12 17.60
N ALA A 551 -13.17 -10.51 16.61
CA ALA A 551 -14.30 -9.73 16.13
C ALA A 551 -15.11 -9.10 17.30
N PRO A 552 -15.67 -7.90 17.11
CA PRO A 552 -16.29 -7.14 18.20
C PRO A 552 -17.29 -8.02 18.96
N SER A 553 -17.25 -8.04 20.30
CA SER A 553 -18.29 -8.74 21.07
C SER A 553 -19.64 -8.00 20.99
N VAL A 554 -20.73 -8.63 21.43
CA VAL A 554 -22.04 -7.96 21.55
C VAL A 554 -21.93 -6.73 22.48
N GLU A 555 -21.13 -6.83 23.56
CA GLU A 555 -20.88 -5.72 24.49
C GLU A 555 -20.19 -4.54 23.81
N HIS A 556 -19.27 -4.80 22.86
CA HIS A 556 -18.66 -3.74 22.05
C HIS A 556 -19.69 -3.07 21.14
N ALA A 557 -20.71 -3.80 20.65
CA ALA A 557 -21.78 -3.22 19.85
C ALA A 557 -22.70 -2.31 20.69
N GLU A 558 -23.00 -2.70 21.93
CA GLU A 558 -23.83 -1.91 22.87
C GLU A 558 -23.13 -0.63 23.37
N SER A 559 -21.80 -0.64 23.45
CA SER A 559 -21.00 0.49 23.93
C SER A 559 -20.30 1.28 22.82
N TYR A 560 -20.61 0.97 21.56
CA TYR A 560 -19.94 1.59 20.42
C TYR A 560 -20.22 3.09 20.37
N GLU A 561 -19.15 3.87 20.38
CA GLU A 561 -19.15 5.28 20.06
C GLU A 561 -18.18 5.49 18.90
N ARG A 562 -18.58 6.27 17.89
CA ARG A 562 -17.71 6.56 16.75
C ARG A 562 -16.40 7.17 17.24
N PRO A 563 -15.25 6.51 17.03
CA PRO A 563 -14.01 7.00 17.57
C PRO A 563 -13.44 8.13 16.70
N PRO A 564 -12.70 9.09 17.28
CA PRO A 564 -11.97 10.08 16.50
C PRO A 564 -10.80 9.41 15.77
N VAL A 565 -10.58 9.81 14.51
CA VAL A 565 -9.43 9.34 13.73
C VAL A 565 -8.76 10.52 13.05
N ASP A 566 -7.57 10.89 13.51
CA ASP A 566 -6.81 11.99 12.93
C ASP A 566 -6.17 11.57 11.60
N ALA A 567 -6.65 12.16 10.51
CA ALA A 567 -6.15 11.89 9.18
C ALA A 567 -4.65 12.18 9.04
N ALA A 568 -4.13 13.25 9.66
CA ALA A 568 -2.72 13.59 9.55
C ALA A 568 -1.82 12.58 10.29
N TYR A 569 -2.28 12.09 11.45
CA TYR A 569 -1.57 11.02 12.15
C TYR A 569 -1.53 9.74 11.31
N ILE A 570 -2.64 9.36 10.67
CA ILE A 570 -2.68 8.20 9.77
C ILE A 570 -1.72 8.38 8.59
N ASP A 571 -1.62 9.57 8.02
CA ASP A 571 -0.66 9.82 6.93
C ASP A 571 0.79 9.59 7.38
N GLY A 572 1.15 10.12 8.56
CA GLY A 572 2.45 9.88 9.16
C GLY A 572 2.70 8.40 9.44
N VAL A 573 1.71 7.68 10.00
CA VAL A 573 1.82 6.23 10.20
C VAL A 573 2.12 5.53 8.88
N LEU A 574 1.36 5.80 7.82
CA LEU A 574 1.58 5.17 6.51
C LEU A 574 2.96 5.50 5.93
N ARG A 575 3.39 6.76 6.02
CA ARG A 575 4.66 7.21 5.47
C ARG A 575 5.87 6.50 6.09
N PHE A 576 5.81 6.18 7.37
CA PHE A 576 6.94 5.60 8.12
C PHE A 576 6.81 4.10 8.37
N ASN A 577 5.61 3.53 8.28
CA ASN A 577 5.31 2.16 8.70
C ASN A 577 4.63 1.30 7.62
N ALA A 578 4.14 1.88 6.51
CA ALA A 578 3.56 1.07 5.44
C ALA A 578 4.64 0.49 4.54
N PHE A 579 4.46 -0.77 4.18
CA PHE A 579 5.31 -1.47 3.24
C PHE A 579 4.75 -1.29 1.83
N GLY A 580 5.61 -0.96 0.90
CA GLY A 580 5.30 -0.95 -0.52
C GLY A 580 6.44 -1.62 -1.22
N PRO A 581 6.44 -2.96 -1.39
CA PRO A 581 7.40 -3.54 -2.30
C PRO A 581 7.18 -2.81 -3.63
N SER A 582 8.25 -2.27 -4.19
CA SER A 582 8.25 -1.90 -5.60
C SER A 582 7.63 -3.09 -6.37
N PRO A 583 6.90 -2.87 -7.49
CA PRO A 583 6.69 -3.99 -8.41
C PRO A 583 8.03 -4.69 -8.53
N PRO A 584 8.09 -6.04 -8.48
CA PRO A 584 9.36 -6.71 -8.65
C PRO A 584 10.00 -6.04 -9.85
N SER A 585 11.10 -5.32 -9.62
CA SER A 585 11.90 -4.83 -10.72
C SER A 585 12.07 -6.04 -11.61
N ALA A 586 12.17 -5.85 -12.91
CA ALA A 586 12.59 -6.92 -13.81
C ALA A 586 13.97 -7.54 -13.45
N CYS A 587 14.48 -7.32 -12.23
CA CYS A 587 15.60 -7.91 -11.53
C CYS A 587 15.31 -9.27 -10.86
N THR A 588 14.14 -9.89 -11.02
CA THR A 588 14.00 -11.37 -10.95
C THR A 588 13.80 -12.02 -12.33
N ARG A 589 14.01 -11.24 -13.40
CA ARG A 589 14.23 -11.74 -14.77
C ARG A 589 15.63 -11.34 -15.29
N SER A 590 16.64 -11.38 -14.43
CA SER A 590 18.04 -11.38 -14.87
C SER A 590 18.44 -12.77 -15.40
N SER A 591 17.74 -13.22 -16.43
CA SER A 591 18.09 -14.37 -17.26
C SER A 591 17.67 -14.00 -18.67
N GLY A 592 18.66 -13.87 -19.56
CA GLY A 592 18.45 -13.31 -20.90
C GLY A 592 17.35 -14.03 -21.69
N SER A 593 16.31 -13.29 -22.05
CA SER A 593 15.51 -13.56 -23.25
C SER A 593 14.74 -12.29 -23.62
N LEU A 594 15.34 -11.51 -24.52
CA LEU A 594 14.58 -10.61 -25.40
C LEU A 594 14.24 -11.46 -26.63
N SER A 595 13.17 -12.26 -26.57
CA SER A 595 12.62 -12.89 -27.76
C SER A 595 11.75 -11.88 -28.50
N SER A 596 12.32 -11.23 -29.50
CA SER A 596 11.60 -10.43 -30.49
C SER A 596 10.90 -11.35 -31.49
N THR A 597 9.65 -11.73 -31.22
CA THR A 597 8.74 -12.27 -32.25
C THR A 597 7.28 -12.28 -31.77
N SER A 598 6.54 -11.21 -32.03
CA SER A 598 5.11 -11.29 -32.38
C SER A 598 4.63 -9.93 -32.91
N THR A 599 4.41 -9.87 -34.21
CA THR A 599 3.62 -8.85 -34.90
C THR A 599 2.16 -8.91 -34.44
N SER A 600 1.77 -8.02 -33.54
CA SER A 600 0.38 -7.56 -33.41
C SER A 600 0.35 -6.14 -32.83
N SER A 601 -0.45 -5.29 -33.46
CA SER A 601 -0.53 -3.84 -33.32
C SER A 601 -1.19 -3.39 -32.01
N SER A 602 -0.53 -3.58 -30.87
CA SER A 602 -0.89 -2.89 -29.63
C SER A 602 0.36 -2.29 -29.01
N GLN A 603 0.35 -0.98 -28.81
CA GLN A 603 1.47 -0.24 -28.23
C GLN A 603 1.87 -0.84 -26.87
N PRO A 604 3.17 -0.90 -26.52
CA PRO A 604 3.61 -1.38 -25.22
C PRO A 604 3.15 -0.41 -24.14
N ARG A 605 2.20 -0.83 -23.28
CA ARG A 605 1.86 -0.11 -22.05
C ARG A 605 3.12 -0.02 -21.18
N ARG A 606 3.58 1.20 -20.88
CA ARG A 606 4.74 1.44 -19.99
C ARG A 606 4.46 0.81 -18.60
N PRO A 607 5.39 0.08 -17.96
CA PRO A 607 5.07 -0.78 -16.80
C PRO A 607 5.23 -0.14 -15.41
N LEU A 608 5.46 1.18 -15.28
CA LEU A 608 5.95 1.74 -14.01
C LEU A 608 4.87 1.99 -12.93
N GLU A 609 3.62 2.33 -13.30
CA GLU A 609 2.57 2.63 -12.30
C GLU A 609 1.77 1.43 -11.82
N ASP A 610 1.76 0.31 -12.56
CA ASP A 610 0.93 -0.88 -12.28
C ASP A 610 1.40 -1.68 -11.04
N GLY A 611 2.41 -1.16 -10.34
CA GLY A 611 3.13 -1.83 -9.26
C GLY A 611 3.19 -1.13 -7.91
N ARG A 612 2.87 0.17 -7.80
CA ARG A 612 2.98 0.87 -6.50
C ARG A 612 1.88 0.40 -5.55
N ARG A 613 2.28 -0.01 -4.35
CA ARG A 613 1.41 -0.56 -3.29
C ARG A 613 1.69 0.17 -2.00
N THR A 614 0.64 0.42 -1.22
CA THR A 614 0.75 0.88 0.16
C THR A 614 0.05 -0.14 1.03
N MET A 615 0.81 -0.89 1.82
CA MET A 615 0.32 -2.02 2.62
C MET A 615 0.66 -1.79 4.09
N PRO A 616 -0.32 -1.35 4.89
CA PRO A 616 -0.16 -1.21 6.33
C PRO A 616 -0.07 -2.60 6.96
N HIS A 617 1.09 -2.97 7.51
CA HIS A 617 1.26 -4.19 8.28
C HIS A 617 1.63 -3.83 9.72
N PRO A 618 0.65 -3.61 10.62
CA PRO A 618 0.93 -2.97 11.90
C PRO A 618 1.95 -3.72 12.77
N LEU A 619 1.84 -5.04 12.90
CA LEU A 619 2.79 -5.81 13.69
C LEU A 619 4.18 -5.89 13.02
N PRO A 620 4.32 -6.24 11.73
CA PRO A 620 5.62 -6.18 11.04
C PRO A 620 6.29 -4.80 11.02
N ALA A 621 5.53 -3.71 11.13
CA ALA A 621 6.10 -2.36 11.23
C ALA A 621 6.96 -2.14 12.49
N LEU A 622 6.86 -3.02 13.50
CA LEU A 622 7.73 -3.00 14.68
C LEU A 622 9.10 -3.65 14.43
N LEU A 623 9.36 -4.23 13.27
CA LEU A 623 10.69 -4.74 12.94
C LEU A 623 11.65 -3.56 12.72
N ASN A 624 12.61 -3.40 13.62
CA ASN A 624 13.61 -2.34 13.50
C ASN A 624 14.63 -2.62 12.39
N HIS A 625 15.28 -1.55 11.94
CA HIS A 625 16.24 -1.64 10.85
C HIS A 625 17.58 -2.23 11.28
N SER A 626 18.12 -3.11 10.45
CA SER A 626 19.56 -3.37 10.34
C SER A 626 19.97 -3.44 8.88
N CYS A 627 21.07 -2.78 8.50
CA CYS A 627 21.71 -2.98 7.19
C CYS A 627 22.29 -4.39 7.03
N TYR A 628 22.35 -5.18 8.11
CA TYR A 628 22.77 -6.58 8.13
C TYR A 628 21.69 -7.39 8.87
N PRO A 629 20.56 -7.68 8.20
CA PRO A 629 19.38 -8.21 8.85
C PRO A 629 19.61 -9.63 9.40
N ASN A 630 18.73 -10.07 10.30
CA ASN A 630 18.71 -11.45 10.78
C ASN A 630 17.48 -12.24 10.32
N VAL A 631 16.56 -11.57 9.62
CA VAL A 631 15.42 -12.18 8.94
C VAL A 631 15.36 -11.79 7.46
N SER A 632 14.89 -12.72 6.64
CA SER A 632 14.38 -12.45 5.31
C SER A 632 12.92 -12.07 5.42
N THR A 633 12.47 -11.06 4.66
CA THR A 633 11.06 -10.71 4.57
C THR A 633 10.63 -10.68 3.11
N THR A 634 9.65 -11.50 2.76
CA THR A 634 9.06 -11.59 1.42
C THR A 634 7.61 -11.13 1.44
N PHE A 635 7.13 -10.68 0.28
CA PHE A 635 5.75 -10.24 0.09
C PHE A 635 5.05 -11.12 -0.94
N HIS A 636 3.91 -11.67 -0.56
CA HIS A 636 3.04 -12.46 -1.43
C HIS A 636 1.67 -11.76 -1.45
N GLY A 637 1.36 -11.03 -2.52
CA GLY A 637 0.12 -10.23 -2.59
C GLY A 637 0.10 -9.15 -1.51
N ASP A 638 -0.82 -9.27 -0.55
CA ASP A 638 -1.00 -8.47 0.66
C ASP A 638 -0.51 -9.15 1.95
N VAL A 639 0.27 -10.22 1.83
CA VAL A 639 0.81 -11.01 2.95
C VAL A 639 2.31 -10.81 3.04
N LEU A 640 2.79 -10.48 4.23
CA LEU A 640 4.20 -10.39 4.57
C LEU A 640 4.61 -11.69 5.28
N LEU A 641 5.69 -12.32 4.81
CA LEU A 641 6.31 -13.49 5.42
C LEU A 641 7.71 -13.11 5.91
N SER A 642 8.03 -13.33 7.19
CA SER A 642 9.35 -13.12 7.76
C SER A 642 9.94 -14.41 8.31
N ARG A 643 11.18 -14.73 7.95
CA ARG A 643 11.87 -15.99 8.30
C ARG A 643 13.29 -15.74 8.79
N ALA A 644 13.75 -16.49 9.78
CA ALA A 644 15.11 -16.37 10.31
C ALA A 644 16.17 -16.76 9.25
N LEU A 645 17.20 -15.92 9.06
CA LEU A 645 18.33 -16.21 8.14
C LEU A 645 19.44 -17.03 8.83
N ARG A 646 19.52 -16.96 10.15
CA ARG A 646 20.55 -17.65 10.93
C ARG A 646 19.96 -18.14 12.24
N ARG A 647 20.73 -18.92 13.00
CA ARG A 647 20.35 -19.28 14.36
C ARG A 647 20.29 -18.00 15.21
N LEU A 648 19.18 -17.79 15.91
CA LEU A 648 18.98 -16.65 16.82
C LEU A 648 18.64 -17.15 18.21
N LYS A 649 19.17 -16.47 19.23
CA LYS A 649 18.96 -16.82 20.63
C LYS A 649 17.72 -16.12 21.19
N ALA A 650 17.08 -16.73 22.18
CA ALA A 650 16.07 -16.05 22.99
C ALA A 650 16.63 -14.70 23.50
N GLY A 651 15.81 -13.65 23.46
CA GLY A 651 16.22 -12.29 23.79
C GLY A 651 16.85 -11.49 22.65
N THR A 652 17.08 -12.10 21.48
CA THR A 652 17.58 -11.37 20.29
C THR A 652 16.46 -10.57 19.64
N GLU A 653 16.73 -9.32 19.28
CA GLU A 653 15.82 -8.50 18.49
C GLU A 653 15.74 -8.98 17.04
N VAL A 654 14.52 -9.02 16.49
CA VAL A 654 14.25 -9.36 15.10
C VAL A 654 14.40 -8.11 14.24
N LEU A 655 15.34 -8.12 13.31
CA LEU A 655 15.79 -6.95 12.55
C LEU A 655 15.68 -7.19 11.05
N HIS A 656 15.02 -6.25 10.36
CA HIS A 656 14.81 -6.27 8.91
C HIS A 656 15.51 -5.09 8.20
N GLN A 657 15.59 -5.12 6.88
CA GLN A 657 16.20 -4.07 6.07
C GLN A 657 15.18 -3.06 5.54
N TYR A 658 15.31 -1.78 5.90
CA TYR A 658 14.53 -0.68 5.32
C TYR A 658 15.18 -0.18 4.02
N VAL A 659 16.50 -0.32 3.97
CA VAL A 659 17.38 0.01 2.85
C VAL A 659 18.29 -1.18 2.59
N GLN A 660 18.66 -1.37 1.32
CA GLN A 660 19.55 -2.46 0.90
C GLN A 660 20.92 -2.31 1.55
N GLY A 661 21.37 -3.35 2.26
CA GLY A 661 22.68 -3.39 2.92
C GLY A 661 23.86 -3.29 1.94
N GLU A 662 23.63 -3.73 0.71
CA GLU A 662 24.56 -3.75 -0.42
C GLU A 662 24.92 -2.34 -0.92
N GLN A 663 24.09 -1.33 -0.62
CA GLN A 663 24.36 0.03 -1.04
C GLN A 663 25.48 0.66 -0.20
N ALA A 664 26.22 1.59 -0.82
CA ALA A 664 27.26 2.36 -0.14
C ALA A 664 26.72 3.03 1.14
N HIS A 665 27.56 3.07 2.18
CA HIS A 665 27.18 3.58 3.51
C HIS A 665 26.57 4.99 3.46
N ALA A 666 27.10 5.89 2.64
CA ALA A 666 26.56 7.25 2.47
C ALA A 666 25.13 7.26 1.91
N VAL A 667 24.83 6.37 0.95
CA VAL A 667 23.50 6.23 0.35
C VAL A 667 22.52 5.67 1.38
N ARG A 668 22.89 4.61 2.10
CA ARG A 668 22.08 4.06 3.19
C ARG A 668 21.77 5.12 4.25
N LYS A 669 22.77 5.88 4.70
CA LYS A 669 22.60 6.96 5.68
C LYS A 669 21.64 8.05 5.17
N ALA A 670 21.78 8.45 3.89
CA ALA A 670 20.89 9.43 3.28
C ALA A 670 19.43 8.93 3.23
N GLN A 671 19.20 7.68 2.83
CA GLN A 671 17.86 7.09 2.75
C GLN A 671 17.22 6.88 4.14
N LEU A 672 18.00 6.55 5.16
CA LEU A 672 17.54 6.36 6.53
C LEU A 672 17.27 7.68 7.26
N SER A 673 17.84 8.79 6.81
CA SER A 673 17.74 10.11 7.48
C SER A 673 16.31 10.55 7.78
N LYS A 674 15.33 10.14 6.94
CA LYS A 674 13.91 10.45 7.16
C LYS A 674 13.35 9.90 8.47
N HIS A 675 13.92 8.82 9.00
CA HIS A 675 13.46 8.15 10.23
C HIS A 675 14.07 8.75 11.51
N ASP A 676 14.97 9.73 11.39
CA ASP A 676 15.59 10.44 12.52
C ASP A 676 16.32 9.52 13.53
N PHE A 677 16.98 8.47 13.03
CA PHE A 677 17.89 7.64 13.82
C PHE A 677 19.21 7.37 13.07
N GLN A 678 20.23 6.93 13.80
CA GLN A 678 21.50 6.49 13.24
C GLN A 678 21.65 4.97 13.42
N CYS A 679 21.77 4.25 12.30
CA CYS A 679 21.94 2.80 12.33
C CYS A 679 23.36 2.43 12.80
N ALA A 680 23.47 1.73 13.92
CA ALA A 680 24.72 1.23 14.50
C ALA A 680 24.84 -0.31 14.40
N CYS A 681 24.25 -0.90 13.35
CA CYS A 681 24.29 -2.36 13.16
C CYS A 681 25.70 -2.85 12.82
N TYR A 682 25.88 -4.17 12.80
CA TYR A 682 27.15 -4.84 12.49
C TYR A 682 27.82 -4.26 11.23
N LEU A 683 27.10 -4.16 10.10
CA LEU A 683 27.67 -3.63 8.86
C LEU A 683 28.04 -2.14 8.95
N CYS A 684 27.19 -1.30 9.55
CA CYS A 684 27.51 0.12 9.73
C CYS A 684 28.75 0.33 10.60
N ASN A 685 28.93 -0.47 11.66
CA ASN A 685 30.12 -0.40 12.50
C ASN A 685 31.38 -0.81 11.72
N LEU A 686 31.30 -1.83 10.86
CA LEU A 686 32.39 -2.18 9.95
C LEU A 686 32.70 -1.02 8.99
N ASP A 687 31.68 -0.42 8.36
CA ASP A 687 31.91 0.73 7.47
C ASP A 687 32.57 1.91 8.18
N MET A 688 32.16 2.18 9.42
CA MET A 688 32.73 3.25 10.23
C MET A 688 34.18 2.98 10.65
N SER A 689 34.65 1.73 10.61
CA SER A 689 36.05 1.37 10.85
C SER A 689 36.97 1.68 9.66
N ASP A 690 36.42 1.79 8.45
CA ASP A 690 37.18 2.25 7.28
C ASP A 690 37.41 3.77 7.34
N THR A 691 38.44 4.29 6.66
CA THR A 691 38.64 5.75 6.56
C THR A 691 37.57 6.39 5.67
N PRO A 692 37.19 7.66 5.89
CA PRO A 692 36.29 8.40 5.00
C PRO A 692 36.76 8.39 3.54
N GLU A 693 38.06 8.56 3.32
CA GLU A 693 38.70 8.56 2.00
C GLU A 693 38.51 7.22 1.31
N ASN A 694 38.75 6.11 2.02
CA ASN A 694 38.57 4.77 1.48
C ASN A 694 37.12 4.47 1.15
N ARG A 695 36.16 4.87 1.99
CA ARG A 695 34.72 4.71 1.69
C ARG A 695 34.31 5.48 0.45
N SER A 696 34.81 6.70 0.30
CA SER A 696 34.56 7.54 -0.88
C SER A 696 35.18 6.95 -2.15
N GLU A 697 36.41 6.43 -2.06
CA GLU A 697 37.07 5.78 -3.18
C GLU A 697 36.34 4.49 -3.59
N ARG A 698 35.93 3.65 -2.62
CA ARG A 698 35.13 2.46 -2.89
C ARG A 698 33.83 2.82 -3.61
N ALA A 699 33.10 3.83 -3.13
CA ALA A 699 31.89 4.29 -3.78
C ALA A 699 32.14 4.81 -5.20
N ARG A 700 33.27 5.48 -5.45
CA ARG A 700 33.67 5.96 -6.78
C ARG A 700 33.95 4.79 -7.74
N ILE A 701 34.65 3.77 -7.29
CA ILE A 701 34.96 2.56 -8.07
C ILE A 701 33.66 1.81 -8.40
N VAL A 702 32.85 1.50 -7.37
CA VAL A 702 31.65 0.67 -7.49
C VAL A 702 30.54 1.35 -8.28
N ALA A 703 30.27 2.63 -8.04
CA ALA A 703 29.19 3.35 -8.72
C ALA A 703 29.62 3.98 -10.05
N GLY A 704 30.91 4.27 -10.25
CA GLY A 704 31.42 4.99 -11.41
C GLY A 704 32.05 4.08 -12.47
N GLU A 705 33.04 3.28 -12.09
CA GLU A 705 33.88 2.54 -13.04
C GLU A 705 33.38 1.11 -13.29
N LEU A 706 33.00 0.40 -12.23
CA LEU A 706 32.60 -1.02 -12.27
C LEU A 706 31.41 -1.32 -13.21
N PRO A 707 30.35 -0.49 -13.31
CA PRO A 707 29.19 -0.80 -14.14
C PRO A 707 29.54 -1.01 -15.62
N ALA A 708 30.52 -0.28 -16.15
CA ALA A 708 30.97 -0.44 -17.53
C ALA A 708 31.61 -1.81 -17.78
N VAL A 709 32.39 -2.31 -16.81
CA VAL A 709 33.02 -3.64 -16.89
C VAL A 709 31.99 -4.75 -16.73
N LEU A 710 31.02 -4.59 -15.83
CA LEU A 710 29.91 -5.55 -15.68
C LEU A 710 29.04 -5.63 -16.94
N GLU A 711 28.77 -4.50 -17.62
CA GLU A 711 28.04 -4.56 -18.90
C GLU A 711 28.88 -5.22 -19.99
N ARG A 712 30.20 -4.95 -20.06
CA ARG A 712 31.10 -5.68 -20.97
C ARG A 712 31.08 -7.19 -20.67
N SER A 713 31.17 -7.59 -19.40
CA SER A 713 31.05 -8.99 -18.97
C SER A 713 29.76 -9.63 -19.49
N ARG A 714 28.63 -8.94 -19.31
CA ARG A 714 27.32 -9.41 -19.76
C ARG A 714 27.24 -9.60 -21.27
N VAL A 715 27.85 -8.71 -22.06
CA VAL A 715 27.90 -8.82 -23.52
C VAL A 715 28.73 -10.03 -23.94
N VAL A 716 29.92 -10.22 -23.35
CA VAL A 716 30.80 -11.36 -23.66
C VAL A 716 30.13 -12.69 -23.31
N LEU A 717 29.51 -12.80 -22.12
CA LEU A 717 28.77 -14.01 -21.71
C LEU A 717 27.59 -14.35 -22.64
N LYS A 718 27.03 -13.37 -23.36
CA LYS A 718 25.94 -13.56 -24.33
C LYS A 718 26.39 -13.91 -25.74
N MET A 719 27.64 -13.61 -26.11
CA MET A 719 28.18 -13.86 -27.46
C MET A 719 28.32 -15.35 -27.79
N ARG A 720 27.95 -16.24 -26.87
CA ARG A 720 27.91 -17.69 -26.99
C ARG A 720 26.94 -18.14 -28.11
N GLN A 721 27.38 -18.07 -29.36
CA GLN A 721 26.69 -18.60 -30.53
C GLN A 721 27.43 -19.85 -31.05
N GLU A 722 26.73 -20.98 -30.95
CA GLU A 722 27.04 -22.30 -31.52
C GLU A 722 28.25 -23.09 -30.97
N PRO A 723 28.03 -24.29 -30.38
CA PRO A 723 29.03 -25.09 -29.68
C PRO A 723 30.05 -25.81 -30.59
N SER A 724 30.21 -25.39 -31.86
CA SER A 724 30.92 -26.20 -32.86
C SER A 724 32.40 -25.85 -33.07
N LYS A 725 32.92 -24.72 -32.55
CA LYS A 725 34.37 -24.43 -32.48
C LYS A 725 34.65 -23.46 -31.32
N SER A 726 35.40 -23.89 -30.30
CA SER A 726 35.98 -22.95 -29.34
C SER A 726 37.09 -22.18 -30.06
N ASP A 727 36.80 -20.97 -30.52
CA ASP A 727 37.84 -20.10 -31.06
C ASP A 727 38.72 -19.63 -29.90
N ASP A 728 40.05 -19.73 -30.03
CA ASP A 728 41.00 -19.22 -29.02
C ASP A 728 40.73 -17.75 -28.64
N ARG A 729 40.15 -16.98 -29.59
CA ARG A 729 39.71 -15.59 -29.41
C ARG A 729 38.55 -15.43 -28.43
N GLU A 730 37.67 -16.42 -28.32
CA GLU A 730 36.58 -16.41 -27.32
C GLU A 730 37.17 -16.58 -25.92
N ILE A 731 38.06 -17.56 -25.75
CA ILE A 731 38.74 -17.80 -24.47
C ILE A 731 39.55 -16.56 -24.04
N GLU A 732 40.28 -15.93 -24.97
CA GLU A 732 41.01 -14.68 -24.74
C GLU A 732 40.07 -13.55 -24.26
N ALA A 733 38.89 -13.39 -24.89
CA ALA A 733 37.91 -12.39 -24.45
C ALA A 733 37.37 -12.66 -23.04
N HIS A 734 37.20 -13.93 -22.64
CA HIS A 734 36.82 -14.28 -21.27
C HIS A 734 37.96 -14.04 -20.27
N GLN A 735 39.21 -14.31 -20.65
CA GLN A 735 40.40 -14.05 -19.83
C GLN A 735 40.57 -12.55 -19.57
N ASP A 736 40.48 -11.71 -20.60
CA ASP A 736 40.55 -10.25 -20.50
C ASP A 736 39.57 -9.68 -19.47
N VAL A 737 38.31 -10.14 -19.52
CA VAL A 737 37.28 -9.67 -18.59
C VAL A 737 37.52 -10.20 -17.18
N ALA A 738 37.94 -11.46 -17.03
CA ALA A 738 38.26 -12.04 -15.74
C ALA A 738 39.44 -11.34 -15.05
N GLU A 739 40.47 -10.96 -15.81
CA GLU A 739 41.62 -10.19 -15.32
C GLU A 739 41.21 -8.76 -14.93
N ALA A 740 40.40 -8.10 -15.76
CA ALA A 740 39.85 -6.79 -15.43
C ALA A 740 39.08 -6.85 -14.10
N LEU A 741 38.18 -7.82 -13.93
CA LEU A 741 37.41 -8.01 -12.70
C LEU A 741 38.31 -8.33 -11.50
N GLU A 742 39.39 -9.09 -11.66
CA GLU A 742 40.37 -9.31 -10.59
C GLU A 742 41.07 -8.00 -10.17
N GLY A 743 41.42 -7.15 -11.14
CA GLY A 743 41.96 -5.82 -10.88
C GLY A 743 40.99 -4.94 -10.08
N PHE A 744 39.69 -4.98 -10.41
CA PHE A 744 38.65 -4.31 -9.64
C PHE A 744 38.51 -4.89 -8.24
N ALA A 745 38.52 -6.22 -8.09
CA ALA A 745 38.44 -6.87 -6.79
C ALA A 745 39.58 -6.40 -5.87
N LYS A 746 40.84 -6.39 -6.35
CA LYS A 746 42.01 -5.92 -5.59
C LYS A 746 41.86 -4.45 -5.16
N ARG A 747 41.52 -3.57 -6.09
CA ARG A 747 41.34 -2.13 -5.81
C ARG A 747 40.24 -1.87 -4.79
N ILE A 748 39.13 -2.61 -4.87
CA ILE A 748 38.04 -2.51 -3.89
C ILE A 748 38.50 -3.06 -2.53
N ASP A 749 39.21 -4.19 -2.54
CA ASP A 749 39.72 -4.85 -1.33
C ASP A 749 40.65 -3.94 -0.51
N GLU A 750 41.55 -3.23 -1.21
CA GLU A 750 42.48 -2.25 -0.63
C GLU A 750 41.80 -1.09 0.09
N THR A 751 40.52 -0.81 -0.21
CA THR A 751 39.75 0.22 0.51
C THR A 751 39.20 -0.26 1.85
N TYR A 752 39.11 -1.57 2.09
CA TYR A 752 38.60 -2.10 3.35
C TYR A 752 39.68 -2.15 4.42
N ALA A 753 39.30 -1.91 5.68
CA ALA A 753 40.21 -2.07 6.79
C ALA A 753 40.69 -3.53 6.93
N GLU A 754 41.98 -3.75 7.21
CA GLU A 754 42.59 -5.09 7.31
C GLU A 754 41.90 -5.99 8.34
N HIS A 755 41.40 -5.42 9.44
CA HIS A 755 40.77 -6.13 10.55
C HIS A 755 39.24 -6.33 10.39
N ARG A 756 38.66 -5.95 9.25
CA ARG A 756 37.21 -6.02 9.00
C ARG A 756 36.67 -7.46 8.90
N GLY A 757 37.53 -8.41 8.54
CA GLY A 757 37.13 -9.78 8.19
C GLY A 757 36.51 -9.88 6.80
N ASP A 758 35.69 -10.92 6.60
CA ASP A 758 35.20 -11.33 5.27
C ASP A 758 34.01 -10.51 4.75
N VAL A 759 33.26 -9.80 5.61
CA VAL A 759 32.03 -9.10 5.18
C VAL A 759 32.38 -7.82 4.42
N ARG A 760 32.37 -7.92 3.09
CA ARG A 760 32.77 -6.92 2.09
C ARG A 760 31.77 -6.92 0.91
N PRO A 761 30.52 -6.45 1.10
CA PRO A 761 29.43 -6.66 0.14
C PRO A 761 29.72 -6.15 -1.27
N ASP A 762 30.48 -5.05 -1.39
CA ASP A 762 30.87 -4.45 -2.68
C ASP A 762 31.67 -5.41 -3.61
N LEU A 763 32.22 -6.51 -3.08
CA LEU A 763 32.98 -7.51 -3.85
C LEU A 763 32.11 -8.63 -4.44
N PHE A 764 30.85 -8.76 -4.02
CA PHE A 764 30.00 -9.90 -4.42
C PHE A 764 29.85 -10.00 -5.93
N ASP A 765 29.36 -8.94 -6.58
CA ASP A 765 29.09 -8.94 -8.02
C ASP A 765 30.36 -9.10 -8.85
N VAL A 766 31.50 -8.59 -8.35
CA VAL A 766 32.81 -8.74 -9.00
C VAL A 766 33.25 -10.20 -9.01
N PHE A 767 33.20 -10.87 -7.85
CA PHE A 767 33.56 -12.27 -7.74
C PHE A 767 32.60 -13.18 -8.51
N HIS A 768 31.29 -12.93 -8.41
CA HIS A 768 30.27 -13.72 -9.11
C HIS A 768 30.40 -13.59 -10.63
N SER A 769 30.59 -12.36 -11.15
CA SER A 769 30.83 -12.13 -12.57
C SER A 769 32.14 -12.79 -13.03
N ARG A 770 33.23 -12.66 -12.25
CA ARG A 770 34.52 -13.28 -12.58
C ARG A 770 34.41 -14.80 -12.62
N ALA A 771 33.66 -15.42 -11.70
CA ALA A 771 33.41 -16.85 -11.70
C ALA A 771 32.73 -17.33 -12.99
N ALA A 772 31.75 -16.58 -13.51
CA ALA A 772 31.08 -16.91 -14.77
C ALA A 772 32.04 -16.92 -15.97
N HIS A 773 33.06 -16.05 -16.00
CA HIS A 773 34.10 -16.07 -17.03
C HIS A 773 35.10 -17.20 -16.83
N LEU A 774 35.56 -17.43 -15.59
CA LEU A 774 36.49 -18.51 -15.26
C LEU A 774 35.88 -19.89 -15.53
N ALA A 775 34.57 -20.06 -15.38
CA ALA A 775 33.87 -21.31 -15.65
C ALA A 775 34.09 -21.87 -17.08
N ILE A 776 34.50 -21.01 -18.03
CA ILE A 776 34.77 -21.39 -19.41
C ILE A 776 36.11 -22.15 -19.57
N TYR A 777 37.13 -21.82 -18.78
CA TYR A 777 38.49 -22.36 -18.96
C TYR A 777 39.19 -22.83 -17.68
N ASP A 778 38.71 -22.44 -16.49
CA ASP A 778 39.21 -22.85 -15.18
C ASP A 778 38.07 -22.96 -14.15
N GLN A 779 37.41 -24.13 -14.11
CA GLN A 779 36.30 -24.35 -13.18
C GLN A 779 36.73 -24.33 -11.71
N SER A 780 37.99 -24.67 -11.40
CA SER A 780 38.47 -24.70 -10.01
C SER A 780 38.62 -23.28 -9.47
N ALA A 781 39.19 -22.36 -10.25
CA ALA A 781 39.25 -20.94 -9.90
C ALA A 781 37.85 -20.30 -9.87
N ALA A 782 36.94 -20.72 -10.74
CA ALA A 782 35.55 -20.26 -10.71
C ALA A 782 34.85 -20.61 -9.39
N ILE A 783 35.01 -21.84 -8.89
CA ILE A 783 34.48 -22.25 -7.57
C ILE A 783 35.05 -21.38 -6.46
N GLN A 784 36.37 -21.12 -6.44
CA GLN A 784 36.97 -20.25 -5.42
C GLN A 784 36.44 -18.82 -5.46
N CYS A 785 36.16 -18.29 -6.66
CA CYS A 785 35.50 -16.99 -6.81
C CYS A 785 34.09 -16.99 -6.22
N GLU A 786 33.26 -17.99 -6.51
CA GLU A 786 31.91 -18.07 -5.92
C GLU A 786 31.93 -18.23 -4.39
N LEU A 787 32.88 -19.01 -3.86
CA LEU A 787 33.05 -19.11 -2.41
C LEU A 787 33.46 -17.77 -1.79
N SER A 788 34.30 -16.99 -2.48
CA SER A 788 34.68 -15.63 -2.06
C SER A 788 33.50 -14.67 -2.14
N ALA A 789 32.67 -14.79 -3.18
CA ALA A 789 31.41 -14.04 -3.29
C ALA A 789 30.50 -14.34 -2.10
N LEU A 790 30.25 -15.61 -1.79
CA LEU A 790 29.40 -16.02 -0.66
C LEU A 790 29.93 -15.51 0.69
N ARG A 791 31.25 -15.59 0.94
CA ARG A 791 31.87 -15.06 2.17
C ARG A 791 31.72 -13.55 2.28
N SER A 792 31.84 -12.83 1.17
CA SER A 792 31.74 -11.36 1.12
C SER A 792 30.40 -10.82 1.65
N VAL A 793 29.35 -11.65 1.60
CA VAL A 793 27.98 -11.32 2.06
C VAL A 793 27.58 -12.06 3.34
N GLY A 794 28.56 -12.67 4.03
CA GLY A 794 28.42 -13.22 5.37
C GLY A 794 28.04 -14.71 5.45
N ALA A 795 28.14 -15.46 4.35
CA ALA A 795 28.01 -16.91 4.40
C ALA A 795 29.27 -17.56 4.98
N ILE A 796 29.12 -18.64 5.76
CA ILE A 796 30.24 -19.39 6.33
C ILE A 796 30.20 -20.83 5.79
N VAL A 797 31.23 -21.20 5.03
CA VAL A 797 31.42 -22.55 4.49
C VAL A 797 31.87 -23.48 5.61
N ALA A 798 31.24 -24.66 5.73
CA ALA A 798 31.63 -25.63 6.74
C ALA A 798 33.04 -26.19 6.46
N VAL A 799 33.93 -26.17 7.47
CA VAL A 799 35.35 -26.56 7.35
C VAL A 799 35.52 -28.07 7.20
N GLU A 800 34.60 -28.86 7.76
CA GLU A 800 34.59 -30.31 7.62
C GLU A 800 33.22 -30.75 7.11
N THR A 801 33.17 -31.25 5.88
CA THR A 801 32.05 -32.07 5.42
C THR A 801 32.08 -33.36 6.24
N ARG A 802 31.53 -33.33 7.46
CA ARG A 802 31.15 -34.58 8.12
C ARG A 802 30.28 -35.36 7.14
N PRO A 803 30.41 -36.69 7.02
CA PRO A 803 29.55 -37.48 6.14
C PRO A 803 28.05 -37.27 6.42
N ASP A 804 27.69 -36.76 7.61
CA ASP A 804 26.33 -36.41 8.03
C ASP A 804 25.90 -34.94 7.80
N SER A 805 26.80 -34.07 7.31
CA SER A 805 26.52 -32.65 7.06
C SER A 805 25.65 -32.49 5.81
N GLN A 806 24.34 -32.25 6.00
CA GLN A 806 23.37 -32.15 4.90
C GLN A 806 23.59 -30.95 3.95
N HIS A 807 24.31 -29.91 4.40
CA HIS A 807 24.52 -28.65 3.66
C HIS A 807 25.99 -28.20 3.73
N ALA A 808 26.47 -27.50 2.70
CA ALA A 808 27.85 -26.99 2.59
C ALA A 808 28.07 -25.68 3.37
N LEU A 809 27.00 -24.98 3.74
CA LEU A 809 27.06 -23.75 4.53
C LEU A 809 26.62 -24.03 5.98
N SER A 810 27.39 -23.50 6.93
CA SER A 810 27.05 -23.46 8.35
C SER A 810 26.28 -22.18 8.74
N GLN A 811 26.41 -21.13 7.94
CA GLN A 811 25.66 -19.88 8.07
C GLN A 811 25.27 -19.37 6.68
N LEU A 812 24.01 -18.97 6.53
CA LEU A 812 23.49 -18.36 5.30
C LEU A 812 24.05 -16.94 5.10
N PRO A 813 24.12 -16.48 3.84
CA PRO A 813 24.37 -15.06 3.55
C PRO A 813 23.30 -14.18 4.21
N ALA A 814 23.69 -12.98 4.65
CA ALA A 814 22.76 -11.99 5.18
C ALA A 814 22.35 -10.95 4.13
N LEU A 815 23.10 -10.86 3.03
CA LEU A 815 22.95 -9.90 1.92
C LEU A 815 23.01 -10.64 0.58
N HIS A 816 22.64 -9.98 -0.51
CA HIS A 816 22.59 -10.56 -1.87
C HIS A 816 21.86 -11.91 -1.92
N LEU A 817 20.73 -12.05 -1.23
CA LEU A 817 20.08 -13.36 -1.00
C LEU A 817 19.85 -14.16 -2.31
N ASP A 818 19.34 -13.53 -3.36
CA ASP A 818 19.11 -14.18 -4.66
C ASP A 818 20.41 -14.41 -5.46
N GLY A 819 21.36 -13.47 -5.38
CA GLY A 819 22.68 -13.62 -5.99
C GLY A 819 23.43 -14.80 -5.38
N ALA A 820 23.38 -14.93 -4.05
CA ALA A 820 24.00 -16.03 -3.33
C ALA A 820 23.36 -17.38 -3.65
N LEU A 821 22.03 -17.45 -3.86
CA LEU A 821 21.39 -18.67 -4.37
C LEU A 821 21.93 -19.06 -5.76
N THR A 822 22.10 -18.07 -6.64
CA THR A 822 22.70 -18.28 -7.98
C THR A 822 24.14 -18.77 -7.86
N ALA A 823 24.94 -18.20 -6.95
CA ALA A 823 26.30 -18.64 -6.64
C ALA A 823 26.34 -20.12 -6.20
N MET A 824 25.44 -20.52 -5.29
CA MET A 824 25.35 -21.91 -4.81
C MET A 824 24.98 -22.89 -5.93
N LEU A 825 24.02 -22.52 -6.80
CA LEU A 825 23.64 -23.32 -7.97
C LEU A 825 24.78 -23.41 -8.99
N HIS A 826 25.53 -22.32 -9.18
CA HIS A 826 26.68 -22.30 -10.07
C HIS A 826 27.81 -23.20 -9.55
N ILE A 827 28.14 -23.13 -8.27
CA ILE A 827 29.11 -24.04 -7.63
C ILE A 827 28.71 -25.50 -7.85
N SER A 828 27.43 -25.84 -7.65
CA SER A 828 26.95 -27.21 -7.88
C SER A 828 27.16 -27.67 -9.33
N ARG A 829 26.88 -26.81 -10.32
CA ARG A 829 27.13 -27.11 -11.75
C ARG A 829 28.62 -27.29 -12.03
N LEU A 830 29.48 -26.45 -11.48
CA LEU A 830 30.93 -26.54 -11.67
C LEU A 830 31.48 -27.85 -11.10
N PHE A 831 31.01 -28.29 -9.93
CA PHE A 831 31.37 -29.60 -9.39
C PHE A 831 30.86 -30.77 -10.24
N ALA A 832 29.68 -30.66 -10.87
CA ALA A 832 29.21 -31.67 -11.81
C ALA A 832 30.13 -31.76 -13.03
N GLN A 833 30.55 -30.62 -13.58
CA GLN A 833 31.50 -30.55 -14.70
C GLN A 833 32.88 -31.11 -14.34
N LEU A 834 33.32 -30.94 -13.09
CA LEU A 834 34.55 -31.53 -12.54
C LEU A 834 34.40 -33.00 -12.12
N THR A 835 33.29 -33.67 -12.46
CA THR A 835 33.02 -35.07 -12.11
C THR A 835 33.04 -35.37 -10.59
N GLN A 836 32.62 -34.40 -9.78
CA GLN A 836 32.51 -34.52 -8.31
C GLN A 836 31.03 -34.53 -7.87
N PRO A 837 30.28 -35.62 -8.14
CA PRO A 837 28.82 -35.67 -7.95
C PRO A 837 28.40 -35.49 -6.49
N THR A 838 29.19 -35.94 -5.52
CA THR A 838 28.90 -35.76 -4.09
C THR A 838 28.89 -34.29 -3.69
N GLN A 839 29.87 -33.51 -4.17
CA GLN A 839 29.94 -32.08 -3.88
C GLN A 839 28.88 -31.30 -4.65
N SER A 840 28.63 -31.68 -5.91
CA SER A 840 27.54 -31.11 -6.71
C SER A 840 26.18 -31.27 -6.01
N LYS A 841 25.84 -32.50 -5.58
CA LYS A 841 24.60 -32.76 -4.82
C LYS A 841 24.54 -31.98 -3.50
N SER A 842 25.67 -31.88 -2.78
CA SER A 842 25.74 -31.10 -1.53
C SER A 842 25.41 -29.62 -1.74
N TRP A 843 25.97 -28.99 -2.77
CA TRP A 843 25.69 -27.59 -3.10
C TRP A 843 24.29 -27.36 -3.67
N ALA A 844 23.74 -28.29 -4.45
CA ALA A 844 22.34 -28.24 -4.89
C ALA A 844 21.38 -28.26 -3.69
N ARG A 845 21.60 -29.19 -2.75
CA ARG A 845 20.83 -29.26 -1.49
C ARG A 845 21.02 -28.01 -0.62
N THR A 846 22.21 -27.42 -0.65
CA THR A 846 22.49 -26.16 0.06
C THR A 846 21.70 -25.00 -0.53
N ALA A 847 21.63 -24.89 -1.87
CA ALA A 847 20.80 -23.90 -2.54
C ALA A 847 19.31 -24.09 -2.23
N ALA A 848 18.81 -25.33 -2.24
CA ALA A 848 17.42 -25.65 -1.90
C ALA A 848 17.09 -25.31 -0.43
N TRP A 849 17.97 -25.65 0.50
CA TRP A 849 17.83 -25.29 1.91
C TRP A 849 17.89 -23.78 2.14
N ALA A 850 18.84 -23.09 1.53
CA ALA A 850 18.96 -21.63 1.60
C ALA A 850 17.69 -20.96 1.05
N HIS A 851 17.18 -21.43 -0.09
CA HIS A 851 15.94 -20.93 -0.67
C HIS A 851 14.75 -21.16 0.25
N GLU A 852 14.65 -22.34 0.86
CA GLU A 852 13.61 -22.63 1.84
C GLU A 852 13.73 -21.68 3.05
N CYS A 853 14.94 -21.35 3.52
CA CYS A 853 15.11 -20.39 4.61
C CYS A 853 14.75 -18.95 4.24
N ILE A 854 15.07 -18.53 3.01
CA ILE A 854 14.93 -17.14 2.53
C ILE A 854 13.50 -16.85 2.06
N VAL A 855 12.91 -17.73 1.27
CA VAL A 855 11.59 -17.54 0.61
C VAL A 855 10.60 -18.61 1.04
N GLY A 856 11.02 -19.88 1.02
CA GLY A 856 10.12 -21.00 1.26
C GLY A 856 9.39 -21.53 0.05
N GLY A 857 8.35 -22.32 0.32
CA GLY A 857 7.49 -22.89 -0.71
C GLY A 857 8.00 -24.20 -1.30
N GLY A 858 9.12 -24.73 -0.80
CA GLY A 858 9.72 -25.96 -1.30
C GLY A 858 10.34 -25.84 -2.69
N LEU A 859 10.67 -27.00 -3.28
CA LEU A 859 11.38 -27.09 -4.56
C LEU A 859 10.57 -26.54 -5.74
N CYS A 860 9.23 -26.59 -5.71
CA CYS A 860 8.42 -26.05 -6.80
C CYS A 860 8.57 -24.53 -6.96
N VAL A 861 8.69 -23.80 -5.85
CA VAL A 861 8.94 -22.34 -5.88
C VAL A 861 10.38 -22.06 -6.31
N LEU A 862 11.35 -22.86 -5.85
CA LEU A 862 12.74 -22.74 -6.32
C LEU A 862 12.82 -22.96 -7.84
N GLN A 863 12.15 -23.99 -8.34
CA GLN A 863 12.10 -24.35 -9.76
C GLN A 863 11.42 -23.27 -10.59
N ASP A 864 10.34 -22.66 -10.12
CA ASP A 864 9.69 -21.53 -10.80
C ASP A 864 10.64 -20.33 -10.93
N ARG A 865 11.38 -20.01 -9.86
CA ARG A 865 12.28 -18.85 -9.80
C ARG A 865 13.57 -19.04 -10.60
N PHE A 866 14.18 -20.22 -10.52
CA PHE A 866 15.55 -20.46 -11.04
C PHE A 866 15.62 -21.55 -12.12
N GLY A 867 14.56 -22.33 -12.32
CA GLY A 867 14.57 -23.50 -13.21
C GLY A 867 14.85 -23.19 -14.67
N SER A 868 14.50 -21.99 -15.16
CA SER A 868 14.82 -21.58 -16.54
C SER A 868 16.31 -21.68 -16.88
N LEU A 869 17.18 -21.42 -15.91
CA LEU A 869 18.64 -21.50 -16.07
C LEU A 869 19.29 -22.68 -15.35
N TRP A 870 18.67 -23.23 -14.31
CA TRP A 870 19.32 -24.15 -13.36
C TRP A 870 18.59 -25.48 -13.15
N ASN A 871 17.66 -25.85 -14.04
CA ASN A 871 16.86 -27.07 -13.91
C ASN A 871 17.69 -28.38 -13.86
N ASP A 872 18.82 -28.44 -14.57
CA ASP A 872 19.80 -29.53 -14.48
C ASP A 872 20.31 -29.73 -13.04
N VAL A 873 20.65 -28.64 -12.36
CA VAL A 873 21.16 -28.67 -10.98
C VAL A 873 20.04 -28.91 -9.97
N ILE A 874 18.89 -28.26 -10.14
CA ILE A 874 17.79 -28.34 -9.17
C ILE A 874 17.26 -29.78 -9.06
N ARG A 875 17.21 -30.53 -10.16
CA ARG A 875 16.80 -31.96 -10.17
C ARG A 875 17.69 -32.85 -9.30
N LEU A 876 18.94 -32.48 -9.04
CA LEU A 876 19.83 -33.21 -8.13
C LEU A 876 19.32 -33.22 -6.68
N CYS A 877 18.37 -32.33 -6.33
CA CYS A 877 17.76 -32.27 -5.01
C CYS A 877 16.73 -33.39 -4.77
N ASP A 878 16.05 -33.87 -5.81
CA ASP A 878 14.95 -34.85 -5.72
C ASP A 878 15.42 -36.31 -5.57
N GLY A 879 16.73 -36.57 -5.69
CA GLY A 879 17.30 -37.90 -5.51
C GLY A 879 17.24 -38.81 -6.75
N ASP A 880 16.79 -38.30 -7.91
CA ASP A 880 16.86 -39.03 -9.18
C ASP A 880 18.33 -39.24 -9.59
N GLU A 881 18.82 -40.47 -9.46
CA GLU A 881 20.18 -40.86 -9.85
C GLU A 881 20.41 -40.85 -11.37
N GLU A 882 19.34 -40.81 -12.18
CA GLU A 882 19.43 -40.82 -13.65
C GLU A 882 19.89 -39.49 -14.27
N ALA A 883 19.87 -38.37 -13.52
CA ALA A 883 20.24 -37.05 -14.06
C ALA A 883 21.76 -36.86 -14.26
N ILE A 884 22.60 -37.79 -13.81
CA ILE A 884 24.08 -37.69 -13.92
C ILE A 884 24.57 -38.23 -15.29
N SER A 885 23.67 -38.79 -16.10
CA SER A 885 24.00 -39.55 -17.32
C SER A 885 23.73 -38.84 -18.65
N THR A 886 23.17 -37.62 -18.65
CA THR A 886 22.83 -36.83 -19.86
C THR A 886 23.22 -35.39 -19.66
#